data_AF-A0A665WXP1-F1
#
_entry.id   AF-A0A665WXP1-F1
#
_cell.length_a   1.000
_cell.length_b   1.000
_cell.length_c   1.000
_cell.angle_alpha   90.00
_cell.angle_beta   90.00
_cell.angle_gamma   90.00
#
_symmetry.space_group_name_H-M   'P 1'
#
loop_
_entity.id
_entity.type
_entity.pdbx_description
1 polymer ?
#
loop_
_entity_poly.entity_id
_entity_poly.type
_entity_poly.pdbx_seq_one_letter_code
_entity_poly.pdbx_strand_id
1 'polypeptide(L)'
;MVEKPIYATGMAAKLRNQWDRAEGLGQNHKAVKFLGQDYESLKAQCLQSRKLFEDTLFPCSGSSLGFDELGPRSSKTYGVRWMRPTEFCKQPEFIVDGATRTDICQGALGDCWLLAAIASLTLNNSLLHRVVPHGQSFQQGYAGIFHFQFWQFGEWLEVVIDDRLPVKDGKLLFVHSAEGTEFWSALLEKAYAKLNGCYEALSGGSTSEGFEDFTGGVTEMYELRKAPSDLHSIIRRAIDRGSLLGCSIDITSSRDMEAVTFKKLVKGHAYSVTAVDEVVYRGNMTKLVRIRNPWGEVEWTGAWSDNSKEWDSVDRSVRGRLQNRSEDGEFWMSFSDFLREFSRLEICNLTADALQNNQLKKWSSSLYGGEWRRGSTAGGCRNYPATFWLNPQFKLVLQHPDAPGQADCSFLVALMQKDRRKKRREGKDMETIGFAVYEFAGRSGVHLKREFFLTHGSSARSELFINLREVSSRLRLPAGEYIIVPSTFEPHKEADFVLRVFSEKPADSEELDDDVISELPPETQLDESQIDASFKNLFRQLAGPDMEISITELQTILNRIISKHKDLKTDGFTKEACRSMINLMDTDGSGKLGLTEFHVLWEKIKRYLVRLNFYSNFFSLADAGFKLTNHLFQLIILRYTEDDMAVDFDNFVTCLVRLETMFKTFKTLDTDSDGQISLNFFQWITLTMFA
;
A
#
# COMPACT_ATOMS: atom_id res chain seq x y z
N MET A 1 19.11 -11.22 -31.46
CA MET A 1 18.78 -9.88 -30.95
C MET A 1 17.89 -10.09 -29.74
N VAL A 2 18.35 -9.72 -28.55
CA VAL A 2 17.47 -9.74 -27.36
C VAL A 2 16.53 -8.57 -27.54
N GLU A 3 15.26 -8.85 -27.82
CA GLU A 3 14.21 -7.81 -27.85
C GLU A 3 14.26 -7.09 -26.50
N LYS A 4 14.53 -5.79 -26.54
CA LYS A 4 14.41 -4.97 -25.32
C LYS A 4 12.94 -5.04 -24.90
N PRO A 5 12.63 -5.41 -23.65
CA PRO A 5 11.25 -5.40 -23.18
C PRO A 5 10.66 -4.01 -23.37
N ILE A 6 9.53 -3.94 -24.06
CA ILE A 6 8.75 -2.72 -24.22
C ILE A 6 7.99 -2.52 -22.92
N TYR A 7 8.30 -1.46 -22.18
CA TYR A 7 7.58 -1.11 -20.96
C TYR A 7 6.48 -0.10 -21.30
N ALA A 8 5.25 -0.42 -20.92
CA ALA A 8 4.19 0.58 -20.89
C ALA A 8 4.50 1.62 -19.81
N THR A 9 4.11 2.87 -20.03
CA THR A 9 4.21 3.97 -19.05
C THR A 9 2.84 4.58 -18.78
N GLY A 10 2.71 5.29 -17.66
CA GLY A 10 1.44 5.95 -17.29
C GLY A 10 0.30 4.97 -17.04
N MET A 11 -0.93 5.34 -17.44
CA MET A 11 -2.13 4.55 -17.18
C MET A 11 -2.15 3.20 -17.89
N ALA A 12 -1.54 3.08 -19.07
CA ALA A 12 -1.42 1.80 -19.77
C ALA A 12 -0.63 0.78 -18.95
N ALA A 13 0.40 1.22 -18.22
CA ALA A 13 1.17 0.37 -17.32
C ALA A 13 0.33 -0.09 -16.12
N LYS A 14 -0.46 0.82 -15.52
CA LYS A 14 -1.36 0.49 -14.41
C LYS A 14 -2.41 -0.56 -14.84
N LEU A 15 -3.02 -0.39 -16.01
CA LEU A 15 -4.01 -1.33 -16.56
C LEU A 15 -3.40 -2.70 -16.86
N ARG A 16 -2.24 -2.75 -17.51
CA ARG A 16 -1.52 -4.01 -17.76
C ARG A 16 -1.22 -4.75 -16.45
N ASN A 17 -0.71 -4.04 -15.44
CA ASN A 17 -0.45 -4.64 -14.14
C ASN A 17 -1.72 -5.19 -13.49
N GLN A 18 -2.87 -4.50 -13.61
CA GLN A 18 -4.15 -5.01 -13.12
C GLN A 18 -4.59 -6.30 -13.82
N TRP A 19 -4.41 -6.41 -15.14
CA TRP A 19 -4.70 -7.64 -15.87
C TRP A 19 -3.78 -8.78 -15.47
N ASP A 20 -2.47 -8.52 -15.41
CA ASP A 20 -1.50 -9.55 -15.03
C ASP A 20 -1.80 -10.08 -13.61
N ARG A 21 -2.27 -9.21 -12.70
CA ARG A 21 -2.75 -9.58 -11.35
C ARG A 21 -3.98 -10.46 -11.37
N ALA A 22 -4.96 -10.15 -12.23
CA ALA A 22 -6.14 -10.99 -12.41
C ALA A 22 -5.76 -12.39 -12.94
N GLU A 23 -4.67 -12.48 -13.72
CA GLU A 23 -4.04 -13.75 -14.15
C GLU A 23 -3.07 -14.36 -13.12
N GLY A 24 -3.13 -13.90 -11.86
CA GLY A 24 -2.41 -14.46 -10.73
C GLY A 24 -0.97 -13.94 -10.51
N LEU A 25 -0.51 -12.94 -11.25
CA LEU A 25 0.77 -12.27 -10.94
C LEU A 25 0.68 -11.60 -9.55
N GLY A 26 1.72 -11.76 -8.72
CA GLY A 26 1.73 -11.28 -7.34
C GLY A 26 1.19 -12.30 -6.33
N GLN A 27 0.69 -13.47 -6.78
CA GLN A 27 0.49 -14.60 -5.89
C GLN A 27 1.82 -15.27 -5.54
N ASN A 28 1.82 -16.12 -4.51
CA ASN A 28 3.04 -16.73 -3.99
C ASN A 28 3.86 -17.50 -5.05
N HIS A 29 3.19 -18.32 -5.86
CA HIS A 29 3.85 -19.15 -6.86
C HIS A 29 4.23 -18.36 -8.14
N LYS A 30 3.78 -17.11 -8.26
CA LYS A 30 3.99 -16.23 -9.40
C LYS A 30 4.29 -14.82 -8.90
N ALA A 31 5.31 -14.71 -8.04
CA ALA A 31 5.73 -13.45 -7.45
C ALA A 31 6.17 -12.44 -8.53
N VAL A 32 5.90 -11.16 -8.29
CA VAL A 32 6.33 -10.08 -9.20
C VAL A 32 7.84 -9.92 -9.09
N LYS A 33 8.52 -9.90 -10.23
CA LYS A 33 9.96 -9.68 -10.30
C LYS A 33 10.28 -8.22 -9.97
N PHE A 34 10.86 -7.97 -8.80
CA PHE A 34 11.17 -6.62 -8.37
C PHE A 34 12.16 -5.97 -9.33
N LEU A 35 11.81 -4.77 -9.82
CA LEU A 35 12.56 -4.03 -10.85
C LEU A 35 12.85 -4.85 -12.13
N GLY A 36 12.03 -5.87 -12.42
CA GLY A 36 12.18 -6.73 -13.60
C GLY A 36 13.38 -7.67 -13.57
N GLN A 37 14.04 -7.85 -12.42
CA GLN A 37 15.16 -8.81 -12.29
C GLN A 37 14.64 -10.24 -12.09
N ASP A 38 15.11 -11.16 -12.92
CA ASP A 38 14.80 -12.59 -12.86
C ASP A 38 16.00 -13.35 -12.30
N TYR A 39 15.84 -13.99 -11.14
CA TYR A 39 16.94 -14.67 -10.44
C TYR A 39 17.59 -15.76 -11.29
N GLU A 40 16.80 -16.67 -11.87
CA GLU A 40 17.32 -17.82 -12.62
C GLU A 40 18.05 -17.38 -13.90
N SER A 41 17.50 -16.39 -14.60
CA SER A 41 18.09 -15.85 -15.82
C SER A 41 19.40 -15.12 -15.54
N LEU A 42 19.44 -14.29 -14.50
CA LEU A 42 20.64 -13.56 -14.08
C LEU A 42 21.72 -14.52 -13.56
N LYS A 43 21.34 -15.54 -12.77
CA LYS A 43 22.25 -16.58 -12.30
C LYS A 43 22.84 -17.37 -13.45
N ALA A 44 22.02 -17.82 -14.40
CA ALA A 44 22.49 -18.53 -15.59
C ALA A 44 23.47 -17.69 -16.43
N GLN A 45 23.19 -16.40 -16.62
CA GLN A 45 24.08 -15.48 -17.32
C GLN A 45 25.43 -15.30 -16.59
N CYS A 46 25.41 -15.17 -15.27
CA CYS A 46 26.62 -15.05 -14.45
C CYS A 46 27.47 -16.33 -14.50
N LEU A 47 26.83 -17.50 -14.39
CA LEU A 47 27.49 -18.80 -14.53
C LEU A 47 28.11 -18.98 -15.92
N GLN A 48 27.39 -18.62 -16.98
CA GLN A 48 27.88 -18.70 -18.36
C GLN A 48 29.08 -17.77 -18.61
N SER A 49 29.02 -16.56 -18.08
CA SER A 49 30.07 -15.55 -18.24
C SER A 49 31.23 -15.70 -17.24
N ARG A 50 31.11 -16.61 -16.26
CA ARG A 50 32.05 -16.81 -15.15
C ARG A 50 32.35 -15.52 -14.38
N LYS A 51 31.33 -14.68 -14.22
CA LYS A 51 31.38 -13.45 -13.43
C LYS A 51 30.42 -13.56 -12.26
N LEU A 52 30.78 -12.95 -11.14
CA LEU A 52 29.86 -12.80 -10.01
C LEU A 52 28.86 -11.69 -10.33
N PHE A 53 27.63 -11.88 -9.90
CA PHE A 53 26.56 -10.90 -10.10
C PHE A 53 26.90 -9.60 -9.39
N GLU A 54 26.68 -8.50 -10.08
CA GLU A 54 26.76 -7.14 -9.54
C GLU A 54 25.42 -6.47 -9.73
N ASP A 55 24.75 -6.15 -8.63
CA ASP A 55 23.44 -5.54 -8.68
C ASP A 55 23.54 -4.04 -8.99
N THR A 56 23.30 -3.69 -10.25
CA THR A 56 23.30 -2.29 -10.70
C THR A 56 22.13 -1.49 -10.15
N LEU A 57 21.07 -2.16 -9.67
CA LEU A 57 19.86 -1.51 -9.14
C LEU A 57 19.93 -1.28 -7.62
N PHE A 58 20.93 -1.86 -6.95
CA PHE A 58 21.26 -1.58 -5.56
C PHE A 58 22.78 -1.53 -5.38
N PRO A 59 23.43 -0.45 -5.87
CA PRO A 59 24.88 -0.38 -5.98
C PRO A 59 25.57 -0.37 -4.62
N CYS A 60 26.83 -0.82 -4.58
CA CYS A 60 27.70 -0.77 -3.40
C CYS A 60 28.24 0.65 -3.14
N SER A 61 27.34 1.60 -2.88
CA SER A 61 27.65 3.03 -2.69
C SER A 61 26.97 3.59 -1.44
N GLY A 62 27.39 4.78 -1.00
CA GLY A 62 26.80 5.44 0.17
C GLY A 62 25.30 5.65 0.08
N SER A 63 24.75 5.82 -1.13
CA SER A 63 23.29 5.94 -1.37
C SER A 63 22.49 4.70 -0.96
N SER A 64 23.10 3.51 -0.99
CA SER A 64 22.45 2.27 -0.56
C SER A 64 22.53 2.06 0.95
N LEU A 65 23.49 2.71 1.62
CA LEU A 65 23.55 2.77 3.08
C LEU A 65 22.50 3.75 3.61
N GLY A 66 22.39 4.95 3.04
CA GLY A 66 21.46 5.95 3.55
C GLY A 66 21.54 7.31 2.89
N PHE A 67 20.87 8.26 3.51
CA PHE A 67 20.71 9.64 3.05
C PHE A 67 21.02 10.69 4.12
N ASP A 68 21.01 10.34 5.42
CA ASP A 68 21.28 11.25 6.54
C ASP A 68 22.29 10.65 7.53
N GLU A 69 21.84 9.93 8.56
CA GLU A 69 22.64 9.28 9.59
C GLU A 69 23.57 8.20 9.02
N LEU A 70 23.17 7.55 7.92
CA LEU A 70 24.00 6.61 7.16
C LEU A 70 24.31 7.14 5.75
N GLY A 71 24.15 8.45 5.53
CA GLY A 71 24.45 9.08 4.26
C GLY A 71 25.95 9.16 3.94
N PRO A 72 26.32 9.60 2.72
CA PRO A 72 27.71 9.70 2.27
C PRO A 72 28.61 10.63 3.10
N ARG A 73 28.03 11.55 3.87
CA ARG A 73 28.77 12.51 4.72
C ARG A 73 28.80 12.14 6.20
N SER A 74 28.19 11.01 6.57
CA SER A 74 28.14 10.56 7.96
C SER A 74 29.48 9.95 8.39
N SER A 75 29.90 10.25 9.62
CA SER A 75 31.05 9.59 10.24
C SER A 75 30.77 8.11 10.53
N LYS A 76 29.51 7.71 10.65
CA LYS A 76 29.11 6.31 10.90
C LYS A 76 29.51 5.41 9.73
N THR A 77 29.39 5.90 8.50
CA THR A 77 29.71 5.16 7.26
C THR A 77 31.15 5.32 6.79
N TYR A 78 31.94 6.15 7.46
CA TYR A 78 33.37 6.26 7.15
C TYR A 78 34.10 4.92 7.39
N GLY A 79 34.90 4.51 6.40
CA GLY A 79 35.67 3.27 6.43
C GLY A 79 34.88 1.99 6.08
N VAL A 80 33.58 2.11 5.78
CA VAL A 80 32.77 0.97 5.35
C VAL A 80 33.19 0.49 3.97
N ARG A 81 33.37 -0.82 3.82
CA ARG A 81 33.67 -1.50 2.56
C ARG A 81 32.60 -2.53 2.26
N TRP A 82 32.26 -2.68 0.99
CA TRP A 82 31.34 -3.73 0.55
C TRP A 82 32.16 -4.96 0.17
N MET A 83 31.98 -6.05 0.90
CA MET A 83 32.75 -7.29 0.73
C MET A 83 31.80 -8.48 0.63
N ARG A 84 32.12 -9.46 -0.22
CA ARG A 84 31.39 -10.73 -0.25
C ARG A 84 31.82 -11.62 0.93
N PRO A 85 30.94 -12.49 1.45
CA PRO A 85 31.31 -13.48 2.46
C PRO A 85 32.56 -14.30 2.10
N THR A 86 32.73 -14.64 0.82
CA THR A 86 33.88 -15.38 0.29
C THR A 86 35.22 -14.64 0.39
N GLU A 87 35.22 -13.33 0.66
CA GLU A 87 36.44 -12.51 0.77
C GLU A 87 37.01 -12.49 2.19
N PHE A 88 36.19 -12.74 3.22
CA PHE A 88 36.60 -12.63 4.63
C PHE A 88 36.22 -13.83 5.50
N CYS A 89 35.33 -14.71 5.04
CA CYS A 89 34.98 -15.97 5.69
C CYS A 89 35.52 -17.15 4.86
N LYS A 90 36.20 -18.10 5.51
CA LYS A 90 36.84 -19.23 4.83
C LYS A 90 35.84 -20.23 4.23
N GLN A 91 34.73 -20.44 4.91
CA GLN A 91 33.68 -21.39 4.54
C GLN A 91 32.33 -20.72 4.77
N PRO A 92 31.94 -19.78 3.90
CA PRO A 92 30.66 -19.13 4.04
C PRO A 92 29.55 -20.13 3.71
N GLU A 93 28.54 -20.18 4.56
CA GLU A 93 27.34 -20.98 4.37
C GLU A 93 26.12 -20.07 4.31
N PHE A 94 25.13 -20.49 3.55
CA PHE A 94 23.89 -19.73 3.46
C PHE A 94 23.09 -19.92 4.75
N ILE A 95 22.81 -21.17 5.09
CA ILE A 95 22.13 -21.61 6.31
C ILE A 95 22.91 -22.79 6.89
N VAL A 96 23.20 -22.79 8.19
CA VAL A 96 23.90 -23.87 8.93
C VAL A 96 22.93 -24.54 9.89
N ASP A 97 22.73 -25.86 9.79
CA ASP A 97 21.85 -26.65 10.68
C ASP A 97 20.40 -26.13 10.84
N GLY A 98 19.93 -25.39 9.83
CA GLY A 98 18.59 -24.80 9.78
C GLY A 98 18.59 -23.34 10.23
N ALA A 99 17.74 -22.52 9.63
CA ALA A 99 17.69 -21.10 9.95
C ALA A 99 16.92 -20.90 11.26
N THR A 100 17.63 -20.43 12.29
CA THR A 100 17.11 -20.27 13.64
C THR A 100 17.18 -18.83 14.11
N ARG A 101 16.47 -18.52 15.20
CA ARG A 101 16.46 -17.18 15.78
C ARG A 101 17.85 -16.73 16.26
N THR A 102 18.75 -17.63 16.64
CA THR A 102 20.11 -17.27 17.12
C THR A 102 21.02 -16.73 16.00
N ASP A 103 20.61 -16.90 14.75
CA ASP A 103 21.31 -16.38 13.56
C ASP A 103 21.07 -14.87 13.36
N ILE A 104 20.29 -14.27 14.26
CA ILE A 104 19.84 -12.89 14.22
C ILE A 104 20.39 -12.14 15.43
N CYS A 105 21.50 -11.41 15.20
CA CYS A 105 22.08 -10.44 16.12
C CYS A 105 22.13 -9.06 15.47
N GLN A 106 21.53 -8.05 16.12
CA GLN A 106 21.49 -6.69 15.60
C GLN A 106 22.87 -6.06 15.48
N GLY A 107 23.10 -5.38 14.36
CA GLY A 107 24.29 -4.55 14.15
C GLY A 107 24.05 -3.08 14.54
N ALA A 108 24.68 -2.16 13.82
CA ALA A 108 24.67 -0.73 14.11
C ALA A 108 23.44 0.04 13.54
N LEU A 109 22.39 -0.65 13.12
CA LEU A 109 21.17 -0.08 12.54
C LEU A 109 20.00 -0.21 13.53
N GLY A 110 19.15 0.82 13.61
CA GLY A 110 17.98 0.87 14.50
C GLY A 110 16.76 0.13 13.95
N ASP A 111 16.93 -1.09 13.42
CA ASP A 111 15.90 -1.89 12.78
C ASP A 111 15.53 -3.14 13.59
N CYS A 112 15.65 -3.06 14.91
CA CYS A 112 15.26 -4.12 15.86
C CYS A 112 13.88 -4.74 15.58
N TRP A 113 12.92 -3.94 15.12
CA TRP A 113 11.59 -4.36 14.72
C TRP A 113 11.60 -5.40 13.59
N LEU A 114 12.49 -5.25 12.61
CA LEU A 114 12.67 -6.18 11.50
C LEU A 114 13.32 -7.47 12.01
N LEU A 115 14.36 -7.34 12.84
CA LEU A 115 15.09 -8.49 13.37
C LEU A 115 14.23 -9.33 14.32
N ALA A 116 13.42 -8.70 15.17
CA ALA A 116 12.41 -9.39 15.97
C ALA A 116 11.39 -10.11 15.07
N ALA A 117 11.02 -9.53 13.93
CA ALA A 117 10.15 -10.18 12.97
C ALA A 117 10.82 -11.40 12.31
N ILE A 118 12.09 -11.29 11.91
CA ILE A 118 12.86 -12.39 11.32
C ILE A 118 13.04 -13.52 12.35
N ALA A 119 13.36 -13.18 13.60
CA ALA A 119 13.50 -14.15 14.68
C ALA A 119 12.19 -14.94 14.91
N SER A 120 11.04 -14.28 14.91
CA SER A 120 9.75 -14.98 15.01
C SER A 120 9.45 -15.82 13.76
N LEU A 121 9.85 -15.38 12.56
CA LEU A 121 9.67 -16.13 11.31
C LEU A 121 10.37 -17.50 11.37
N THR A 122 11.54 -17.60 12.02
CA THR A 122 12.28 -18.87 12.17
C THR A 122 11.53 -19.93 12.99
N LEU A 123 10.51 -19.54 13.76
CA LEU A 123 9.66 -20.49 14.50
C LEU A 123 8.68 -21.24 13.58
N ASN A 124 8.52 -20.78 12.33
CA ASN A 124 7.64 -21.39 11.35
C ASN A 124 8.40 -21.65 10.04
N ASN A 125 8.99 -22.85 9.92
CA ASN A 125 9.77 -23.26 8.75
C ASN A 125 9.01 -23.11 7.42
N SER A 126 7.69 -23.33 7.40
CA SER A 126 6.91 -23.23 6.16
C SER A 126 6.86 -21.78 5.65
N LEU A 127 6.70 -20.82 6.56
CA LEU A 127 6.76 -19.39 6.22
C LEU A 127 8.18 -18.93 5.94
N LEU A 128 9.15 -19.43 6.69
CA LEU A 128 10.56 -19.10 6.46
C LEU A 128 10.99 -19.48 5.05
N HIS A 129 10.65 -20.69 4.58
CA HIS A 129 10.96 -21.13 3.21
C HIS A 129 10.19 -20.39 2.13
N ARG A 130 9.12 -19.68 2.50
CA ARG A 130 8.41 -18.77 1.60
C ARG A 130 9.24 -17.50 1.36
N VAL A 131 9.79 -16.92 2.42
CA VAL A 131 10.58 -15.68 2.36
C VAL A 131 12.01 -15.95 1.90
N VAL A 132 12.58 -17.08 2.32
CA VAL A 132 13.95 -17.54 2.05
C VAL A 132 13.88 -18.84 1.24
N PRO A 133 13.80 -18.76 -0.11
CA PRO A 133 13.69 -19.94 -0.96
C PRO A 133 14.86 -20.93 -0.79
N HIS A 134 14.55 -22.22 -0.92
CA HIS A 134 15.55 -23.29 -0.91
C HIS A 134 16.46 -23.27 -2.15
N GLY A 135 17.57 -24.00 -2.10
CA GLY A 135 18.48 -24.19 -3.25
C GLY A 135 19.52 -23.08 -3.42
N GLN A 136 19.61 -22.17 -2.46
CA GLN A 136 20.65 -21.13 -2.38
C GLN A 136 21.86 -21.64 -1.59
N SER A 137 23.07 -21.41 -2.11
CA SER A 137 24.32 -21.93 -1.52
C SER A 137 25.52 -21.12 -2.01
N PHE A 138 26.55 -21.02 -1.17
CA PHE A 138 27.87 -20.48 -1.55
C PHE A 138 28.78 -21.52 -2.22
N GLN A 139 28.42 -22.81 -2.13
CA GLN A 139 29.18 -23.91 -2.68
C GLN A 139 28.63 -24.35 -4.04
N GLN A 140 27.34 -24.70 -4.09
CA GLN A 140 26.73 -25.29 -5.28
C GLN A 140 26.10 -24.21 -6.17
N GLY A 141 26.59 -24.09 -7.41
CA GLY A 141 26.01 -23.16 -8.40
C GLY A 141 26.17 -21.69 -8.01
N TYR A 142 27.19 -21.36 -7.22
CA TYR A 142 27.45 -20.01 -6.74
C TYR A 142 27.81 -19.05 -7.88
N ALA A 143 27.09 -17.93 -7.92
CA ALA A 143 27.34 -16.83 -8.85
C ALA A 143 27.27 -15.45 -8.15
N GLY A 144 27.40 -15.43 -6.81
CA GLY A 144 27.31 -14.19 -6.03
C GLY A 144 25.94 -13.51 -6.08
N ILE A 145 24.86 -14.30 -6.26
CA ILE A 145 23.47 -13.85 -6.44
C ILE A 145 22.54 -14.67 -5.55
N PHE A 146 21.60 -14.01 -4.91
CA PHE A 146 20.60 -14.58 -4.00
C PHE A 146 19.25 -13.91 -4.24
N HIS A 147 18.16 -14.54 -3.79
CA HIS A 147 16.82 -14.00 -3.90
C HIS A 147 15.96 -14.32 -2.67
N PHE A 148 14.99 -13.44 -2.43
CA PHE A 148 14.05 -13.51 -1.32
C PHE A 148 12.66 -13.09 -1.80
N GLN A 149 11.62 -13.50 -1.07
CA GLN A 149 10.25 -13.07 -1.36
C GLN A 149 9.67 -12.28 -0.21
N PHE A 150 9.06 -11.14 -0.53
CA PHE A 150 8.37 -10.30 0.45
C PHE A 150 6.96 -10.01 -0.04
N TRP A 151 6.01 -10.08 0.87
CA TRP A 151 4.69 -9.53 0.64
C TRP A 151 4.75 -8.00 0.73
N GLN A 152 4.18 -7.31 -0.24
CA GLN A 152 4.05 -5.86 -0.28
C GLN A 152 2.63 -5.51 -0.75
N PHE A 153 1.85 -4.94 0.16
CA PHE A 153 0.58 -4.29 -0.16
C PHE A 153 -0.39 -5.13 -1.01
N GLY A 154 -0.45 -6.44 -0.75
CA GLY A 154 -1.32 -7.39 -1.44
C GLY A 154 -0.60 -8.39 -2.34
N GLU A 155 0.69 -8.21 -2.59
CA GLU A 155 1.40 -8.98 -3.61
C GLU A 155 2.74 -9.50 -3.12
N TRP A 156 3.13 -10.69 -3.57
CA TRP A 156 4.47 -11.23 -3.37
C TRP A 156 5.42 -10.66 -4.42
N LEU A 157 6.52 -10.09 -3.96
CA LEU A 157 7.63 -9.60 -4.78
C LEU A 157 8.84 -10.52 -4.58
N GLU A 158 9.47 -10.92 -5.67
CA GLU A 158 10.79 -11.55 -5.66
C GLU A 158 11.87 -10.48 -5.79
N VAL A 159 12.74 -10.39 -4.78
CA VAL A 159 13.85 -9.44 -4.71
C VAL A 159 15.16 -10.17 -4.87
N VAL A 160 15.87 -9.85 -5.95
CA VAL A 160 17.21 -10.39 -6.26
C VAL A 160 18.28 -9.43 -5.73
N ILE A 161 19.35 -9.96 -5.14
CA ILE A 161 20.51 -9.18 -4.68
C ILE A 161 21.82 -9.90 -5.02
N ASP A 162 22.91 -9.15 -5.07
CA ASP A 162 24.24 -9.75 -4.88
C ASP A 162 24.59 -9.93 -3.40
N ASP A 163 25.66 -10.65 -3.10
CA ASP A 163 26.10 -10.96 -1.73
C ASP A 163 27.14 -10.00 -1.14
N ARG A 164 27.37 -8.83 -1.73
CA ARG A 164 28.29 -7.83 -1.13
C ARG A 164 27.63 -7.20 0.10
N LEU A 165 28.24 -7.30 1.27
CA LEU A 165 27.69 -6.79 2.53
C LEU A 165 28.55 -5.63 3.07
N PRO A 166 27.95 -4.64 3.76
CA PRO A 166 28.69 -3.58 4.43
C PRO A 166 29.53 -4.12 5.61
N VAL A 167 30.85 -3.95 5.51
CA VAL A 167 31.83 -4.40 6.49
C VAL A 167 32.64 -3.20 6.99
N LYS A 168 32.83 -3.11 8.31
CA LYS A 168 33.67 -2.11 8.97
C LYS A 168 34.59 -2.82 9.95
N ASP A 169 35.88 -2.50 9.91
CA ASP A 169 36.90 -3.10 10.78
C ASP A 169 36.89 -4.65 10.77
N GLY A 170 36.61 -5.25 9.61
CA GLY A 170 36.57 -6.70 9.41
C GLY A 170 35.31 -7.40 9.95
N LYS A 171 34.31 -6.66 10.42
CA LYS A 171 33.02 -7.19 10.91
C LYS A 171 31.86 -6.65 10.08
N LEU A 172 30.79 -7.43 9.97
CA LEU A 172 29.54 -6.97 9.38
C LEU A 172 29.00 -5.77 10.18
N LEU A 173 28.54 -4.75 9.47
CA LEU A 173 28.03 -3.53 10.09
C LEU A 173 26.60 -3.69 10.61
N PHE A 174 25.80 -4.54 9.97
CA PHE A 174 24.38 -4.75 10.24
C PHE A 174 24.13 -6.17 10.77
N VAL A 175 22.95 -6.77 10.52
CA VAL A 175 22.61 -8.08 11.08
C VAL A 175 23.65 -9.16 10.72
N HIS A 176 23.92 -10.04 11.67
CA HIS A 176 24.83 -11.17 11.51
C HIS A 176 24.42 -12.34 12.41
N SER A 177 24.91 -13.53 12.08
CA SER A 177 24.75 -14.74 12.89
C SER A 177 25.85 -14.84 13.95
N ALA A 178 25.51 -15.40 15.12
CA ALA A 178 26.47 -15.67 16.19
C ALA A 178 27.50 -16.76 15.79
N GLU A 179 27.16 -17.66 14.86
CA GLU A 179 28.04 -18.73 14.35
C GLU A 179 29.19 -18.16 13.50
N GLY A 180 28.99 -16.99 12.88
CA GLY A 180 30.01 -16.25 12.12
C GLY A 180 30.29 -16.77 10.69
N THR A 181 29.87 -17.99 10.35
CA THR A 181 29.97 -18.55 8.98
C THR A 181 28.66 -18.51 8.20
N GLU A 182 27.56 -18.09 8.81
CA GLU A 182 26.22 -18.10 8.23
C GLU A 182 25.74 -16.70 7.82
N PHE A 183 25.11 -16.57 6.64
CA PHE A 183 24.85 -15.27 6.01
C PHE A 183 23.42 -15.04 5.49
N TRP A 184 22.48 -15.98 5.62
CA TRP A 184 21.11 -15.79 5.10
C TRP A 184 20.42 -14.56 5.70
N SER A 185 20.60 -14.30 7.00
CA SER A 185 19.97 -13.19 7.70
C SER A 185 20.49 -11.84 7.22
N ALA A 186 21.81 -11.71 7.05
CA ALA A 186 22.46 -10.53 6.49
C ALA A 186 22.00 -10.23 5.05
N LEU A 187 21.84 -11.28 4.24
CA LEU A 187 21.36 -11.16 2.87
C LEU A 187 19.85 -10.83 2.82
N LEU A 188 19.05 -11.38 3.74
CA LEU A 188 17.62 -11.07 3.85
C LEU A 188 17.41 -9.58 4.21
N GLU A 189 18.14 -9.07 5.20
CA GLU A 189 18.11 -7.65 5.58
C GLU A 189 18.55 -6.76 4.40
N LYS A 190 19.59 -7.15 3.65
CA LYS A 190 20.01 -6.43 2.44
C LYS A 190 18.90 -6.39 1.38
N ALA A 191 18.22 -7.50 1.12
CA ALA A 191 17.13 -7.56 0.15
C ALA A 191 15.96 -6.67 0.59
N TYR A 192 15.67 -6.64 1.89
CA TYR A 192 14.63 -5.78 2.46
C TYR A 192 15.03 -4.29 2.44
N ALA A 193 16.32 -3.97 2.66
CA ALA A 193 16.88 -2.63 2.50
C ALA A 193 16.76 -2.16 1.04
N LYS A 194 17.07 -3.02 0.07
CA LYS A 194 16.88 -2.76 -1.36
C LYS A 194 15.41 -2.47 -1.70
N LEU A 195 14.49 -3.28 -1.17
CA LEU A 195 13.05 -3.10 -1.38
C LEU A 195 12.56 -1.72 -0.87
N ASN A 196 13.13 -1.24 0.23
CA ASN A 196 12.82 0.04 0.85
C ASN A 196 13.70 1.21 0.35
N GLY A 197 14.68 0.92 -0.51
CA GLY A 197 15.55 1.89 -1.19
C GLY A 197 16.96 2.05 -0.60
N CYS A 198 17.15 1.87 0.70
CA CYS A 198 18.46 1.89 1.39
C CYS A 198 18.34 1.28 2.80
N TYR A 199 19.47 0.98 3.44
CA TYR A 199 19.49 0.47 4.83
C TYR A 199 18.89 1.46 5.83
N GLU A 200 19.20 2.75 5.71
CA GLU A 200 18.68 3.77 6.62
C GLU A 200 17.15 3.89 6.62
N ALA A 201 16.49 3.53 5.50
CA ALA A 201 15.03 3.51 5.43
C ALA A 201 14.38 2.46 6.37
N LEU A 202 15.17 1.48 6.85
CA LEU A 202 14.74 0.47 7.81
C LEU A 202 14.78 0.97 9.26
N SER A 203 15.50 2.06 9.55
CA SER A 203 15.64 2.58 10.91
C SER A 203 14.29 3.03 11.47
N GLY A 204 13.85 2.47 12.61
CA GLY A 204 12.57 2.78 13.24
C GLY A 204 11.35 2.19 12.50
N GLY A 205 10.60 1.35 13.19
CA GLY A 205 9.43 0.65 12.67
C GLY A 205 8.70 -0.16 13.72
N SER A 206 7.59 -0.76 13.30
CA SER A 206 6.80 -1.69 14.12
C SER A 206 7.06 -3.13 13.67
N THR A 207 7.10 -4.07 14.61
CA THR A 207 7.34 -5.51 14.32
C THR A 207 6.27 -6.06 13.36
N SER A 208 5.04 -5.56 13.50
CA SER A 208 3.89 -5.79 12.62
C SER A 208 4.21 -5.60 11.14
N GLU A 209 5.03 -4.59 10.80
CA GLU A 209 5.41 -4.32 9.42
C GLU A 209 6.20 -5.49 8.83
N GLY A 210 7.15 -6.03 9.61
CA GLY A 210 7.96 -7.18 9.20
C GLY A 210 7.10 -8.43 9.12
N PHE A 211 6.22 -8.65 10.11
CA PHE A 211 5.30 -9.80 10.08
C PHE A 211 4.41 -9.82 8.84
N GLU A 212 3.78 -8.69 8.51
CA GLU A 212 2.96 -8.56 7.31
C GLU A 212 3.79 -8.82 6.04
N ASP A 213 5.00 -8.28 5.96
CA ASP A 213 5.85 -8.43 4.78
C ASP A 213 6.43 -9.84 4.63
N PHE A 214 6.52 -10.61 5.72
CA PHE A 214 6.97 -12.00 5.69
C PHE A 214 5.83 -13.00 5.50
N THR A 215 4.58 -12.59 5.67
CA THR A 215 3.46 -13.55 5.72
C THR A 215 2.30 -13.20 4.80
N GLY A 216 2.09 -11.93 4.45
CA GLY A 216 0.82 -11.45 3.91
C GLY A 216 -0.34 -11.54 4.91
N GLY A 217 -0.02 -11.79 6.18
CA GLY A 217 -0.92 -11.89 7.31
C GLY A 217 -1.52 -10.54 7.71
N VAL A 218 -2.33 -10.58 8.76
CA VAL A 218 -2.91 -9.39 9.38
C VAL A 218 -2.55 -9.33 10.84
N THR A 219 -2.11 -8.16 11.30
CA THR A 219 -1.64 -7.98 12.66
C THR A 219 -2.77 -7.49 13.56
N GLU A 220 -2.86 -8.04 14.77
CA GLU A 220 -3.68 -7.50 15.85
C GLU A 220 -2.77 -6.99 16.96
N MET A 221 -3.10 -5.81 17.50
CA MET A 221 -2.34 -5.19 18.60
C MET A 221 -3.15 -5.24 19.89
N TYR A 222 -2.48 -5.62 20.98
CA TYR A 222 -3.05 -5.66 22.33
C TYR A 222 -2.29 -4.71 23.25
N GLU A 223 -3.01 -3.77 23.87
CA GLU A 223 -2.49 -2.96 24.98
C GLU A 223 -2.45 -3.83 26.25
N LEU A 224 -1.25 -4.17 26.73
CA LEU A 224 -1.10 -5.16 27.80
C LEU A 224 -1.68 -4.71 29.15
N ARG A 225 -1.79 -3.39 29.37
CA ARG A 225 -2.45 -2.81 30.55
C ARG A 225 -3.97 -3.04 30.58
N LYS A 226 -4.57 -3.29 29.42
CA LYS A 226 -6.00 -3.57 29.24
C LYS A 226 -6.21 -4.96 28.62
N ALA A 227 -5.23 -5.85 28.80
CA ALA A 227 -5.25 -7.19 28.23
C ALA A 227 -6.50 -7.97 28.68
N PRO A 228 -7.12 -8.77 27.79
CA PRO A 228 -8.18 -9.67 28.19
C PRO A 228 -7.64 -10.76 29.14
N SER A 229 -8.49 -11.25 30.04
CA SER A 229 -8.10 -12.22 31.07
C SER A 229 -7.62 -13.56 30.50
N ASP A 230 -8.03 -13.91 29.28
CA ASP A 230 -7.62 -15.11 28.56
C ASP A 230 -6.44 -14.90 27.60
N LEU A 231 -5.74 -13.75 27.66
CA LEU A 231 -4.64 -13.41 26.73
C LEU A 231 -3.56 -14.49 26.64
N HIS A 232 -3.18 -15.12 27.76
CA HIS A 232 -2.21 -16.21 27.75
C HIS A 232 -2.66 -17.40 26.86
N SER A 233 -3.95 -17.72 26.90
CA SER A 233 -4.54 -18.77 26.05
C SER A 233 -4.65 -18.32 24.60
N ILE A 234 -4.89 -17.03 24.35
CA ILE A 234 -4.83 -16.44 23.00
C ILE A 234 -3.43 -16.61 22.41
N ILE A 235 -2.39 -16.24 23.16
CA ILE A 235 -0.98 -16.39 22.76
C ILE A 235 -0.64 -17.84 22.45
N ARG A 236 -1.01 -18.78 23.34
CA ARG A 236 -0.78 -20.22 23.11
C ARG A 236 -1.39 -20.67 21.78
N ARG A 237 -2.68 -20.36 21.55
CA ARG A 237 -3.36 -20.71 20.31
C ARG A 237 -2.74 -20.05 19.09
N ALA A 238 -2.23 -18.83 19.21
CA ALA A 238 -1.56 -18.14 18.11
C ALA A 238 -0.24 -18.84 17.73
N ILE A 239 0.59 -19.18 18.73
CA ILE A 239 1.84 -19.92 18.51
C ILE A 239 1.57 -21.31 17.92
N ASP A 240 0.58 -22.05 18.45
CA ASP A 240 0.20 -23.37 17.94
C ASP A 240 -0.28 -23.33 16.47
N ARG A 241 -0.79 -22.16 16.03
CA ARG A 241 -1.23 -21.91 14.64
C ARG A 241 -0.13 -21.33 13.75
N GLY A 242 1.07 -21.15 14.30
CA GLY A 242 2.22 -20.58 13.59
C GLY A 242 2.12 -19.08 13.34
N SER A 243 1.24 -18.35 14.04
CA SER A 243 1.21 -16.89 14.04
C SER A 243 2.56 -16.34 14.51
N LEU A 244 2.92 -15.15 14.03
CA LEU A 244 4.15 -14.47 14.47
C LEU A 244 3.80 -13.48 15.59
N LEU A 245 4.57 -13.49 16.67
CA LEU A 245 4.30 -12.67 17.84
C LEU A 245 5.50 -11.80 18.19
N GLY A 246 5.22 -10.55 18.52
CA GLY A 246 6.21 -9.56 18.96
C GLY A 246 5.66 -8.73 20.12
N CYS A 247 6.54 -8.20 20.95
CA CYS A 247 6.16 -7.31 22.04
C CYS A 247 7.16 -6.16 22.20
N SER A 248 6.71 -5.09 22.84
CA SER A 248 7.52 -3.90 23.04
C SER A 248 7.16 -3.15 24.32
N ILE A 249 8.08 -2.30 24.75
CA ILE A 249 7.94 -1.43 25.92
C ILE A 249 7.89 0.01 25.43
N ASP A 250 6.79 0.72 25.71
CA ASP A 250 6.61 2.10 25.28
C ASP A 250 7.63 3.03 25.96
N ILE A 251 8.08 4.03 25.22
CA ILE A 251 8.94 5.11 25.73
C ILE A 251 8.11 6.30 26.18
N THR A 252 8.54 6.96 27.25
CA THR A 252 7.92 8.20 27.75
C THR A 252 8.50 9.45 27.07
N SER A 253 9.73 9.36 26.57
CA SER A 253 10.41 10.42 25.84
C SER A 253 11.38 9.82 24.82
N SER A 254 11.78 10.60 23.81
CA SER A 254 12.77 10.16 22.82
C SER A 254 14.14 9.82 23.44
N ARG A 255 14.44 10.35 24.64
CA ARG A 255 15.67 10.02 25.40
C ARG A 255 15.66 8.60 25.97
N ASP A 256 14.48 8.00 26.10
CA ASP A 256 14.32 6.64 26.59
C ASP A 256 14.43 5.58 25.48
N MET A 257 14.67 6.00 24.22
CA MET A 257 14.85 5.09 23.10
C MET A 257 16.07 4.20 23.31
N GLU A 258 15.86 2.89 23.22
CA GLU A 258 16.85 1.84 23.52
C GLU A 258 17.45 1.94 24.94
N ALA A 259 16.77 2.59 25.88
CA ALA A 259 17.24 2.69 27.26
C ALA A 259 17.06 1.35 28.00
N VAL A 260 18.15 0.84 28.56
CA VAL A 260 18.17 -0.40 29.36
C VAL A 260 17.68 -0.10 30.79
N THR A 261 16.66 -0.82 31.23
CA THR A 261 16.12 -0.75 32.60
C THR A 261 17.02 -1.46 33.60
N PHE A 262 16.78 -1.24 34.90
CA PHE A 262 17.51 -1.94 35.96
C PHE A 262 17.33 -3.47 35.95
N LYS A 263 16.27 -3.98 35.31
CA LYS A 263 16.03 -5.42 35.11
C LYS A 263 16.55 -5.93 33.75
N LYS A 264 17.39 -5.13 33.08
CA LYS A 264 17.96 -5.37 31.75
C LYS A 264 16.96 -5.51 30.59
N LEU A 265 15.71 -5.05 30.75
CA LEU A 265 14.81 -4.86 29.61
C LEU A 265 15.11 -3.52 28.91
N VAL A 266 15.18 -3.53 27.59
CA VAL A 266 15.37 -2.37 26.72
C VAL A 266 14.02 -1.75 26.34
N LYS A 267 13.86 -0.43 26.51
CA LYS A 267 12.66 0.33 26.12
C LYS A 267 12.72 0.79 24.67
N GLY A 268 11.56 1.01 24.04
CA GLY A 268 11.49 1.48 22.64
C GLY A 268 12.11 0.49 21.65
N HIS A 269 12.12 -0.79 22.03
CA HIS A 269 12.80 -1.89 21.35
C HIS A 269 11.81 -3.04 21.13
N ALA A 270 11.95 -3.73 20.01
CA ALA A 270 11.11 -4.87 19.66
C ALA A 270 11.70 -6.18 20.18
N TYR A 271 10.84 -7.03 20.73
CA TYR A 271 11.16 -8.38 21.16
C TYR A 271 10.25 -9.38 20.45
N SER A 272 10.73 -10.62 20.30
CA SER A 272 9.91 -11.73 19.83
C SER A 272 9.31 -12.49 21.01
N VAL A 273 8.04 -12.88 20.92
CA VAL A 273 7.45 -13.85 21.87
C VAL A 273 7.57 -15.24 21.24
N THR A 274 8.39 -16.11 21.83
CA THR A 274 8.81 -17.37 21.18
C THR A 274 8.15 -18.62 21.76
N ALA A 275 7.57 -18.56 22.97
CA ALA A 275 6.80 -19.64 23.56
C ALA A 275 5.94 -19.16 24.74
N VAL A 276 4.95 -19.97 25.13
CA VAL A 276 4.28 -19.90 26.43
C VAL A 276 4.14 -21.30 27.02
N ASP A 277 4.28 -21.43 28.34
CA ASP A 277 4.16 -22.71 29.05
C ASP A 277 3.56 -22.48 30.45
N GLU A 278 3.15 -23.56 31.10
CA GLU A 278 2.59 -23.58 32.45
C GLU A 278 3.37 -24.56 33.31
N VAL A 279 3.94 -24.07 34.42
CA VAL A 279 4.73 -24.88 35.34
C VAL A 279 4.13 -24.88 36.73
N VAL A 280 4.21 -26.00 37.43
CA VAL A 280 3.86 -26.06 38.85
C VAL A 280 5.03 -25.51 39.66
N TYR A 281 4.83 -24.38 40.32
CA TYR A 281 5.81 -23.74 41.20
C TYR A 281 5.23 -23.62 42.60
N ARG A 282 5.88 -24.28 43.58
CA ARG A 282 5.45 -24.31 44.99
C ARG A 282 3.97 -24.69 45.18
N GLY A 283 3.50 -25.66 44.41
CA GLY A 283 2.12 -26.16 44.45
C GLY A 283 1.09 -25.35 43.66
N ASN A 284 1.48 -24.22 43.05
CA ASN A 284 0.59 -23.37 42.25
C ASN A 284 0.95 -23.45 40.76
N MET A 285 -0.05 -23.47 39.90
CA MET A 285 0.17 -23.36 38.46
C MET A 285 0.60 -21.94 38.09
N THR A 286 1.77 -21.80 37.50
CA THR A 286 2.38 -20.52 37.10
C THR A 286 2.50 -20.46 35.59
N LYS A 287 1.93 -19.42 35.00
CA LYS A 287 1.99 -19.14 33.56
C LYS A 287 3.30 -18.41 33.22
N LEU A 288 4.03 -18.91 32.25
CA LEU A 288 5.31 -18.37 31.79
C LEU A 288 5.23 -17.96 30.32
N VAL A 289 5.99 -16.94 29.95
CA VAL A 289 6.20 -16.51 28.57
C VAL A 289 7.69 -16.45 28.29
N ARG A 290 8.10 -16.92 27.11
CA ARG A 290 9.47 -16.86 26.61
C ARG A 290 9.59 -15.73 25.61
N ILE A 291 10.57 -14.87 25.82
CA ILE A 291 10.80 -13.65 25.06
C ILE A 291 12.23 -13.67 24.56
N ARG A 292 12.46 -13.18 23.35
CA ARG A 292 13.80 -13.03 22.79
C ARG A 292 14.11 -11.58 22.42
N ASN A 293 15.26 -11.11 22.88
CA ASN A 293 15.89 -9.87 22.46
C ASN A 293 16.65 -10.10 21.13
N PRO A 294 16.33 -9.37 20.04
CA PRO A 294 17.03 -9.51 18.75
C PRO A 294 18.50 -9.05 18.78
N TRP A 295 18.99 -8.44 19.86
CA TRP A 295 20.43 -8.22 20.05
C TRP A 295 21.20 -9.52 20.19
N GLY A 296 20.55 -10.61 20.61
CA GLY A 296 21.21 -11.88 20.93
C GLY A 296 21.97 -11.84 22.27
N GLU A 297 21.76 -10.79 23.06
CA GLU A 297 22.36 -10.58 24.38
C GLU A 297 21.46 -9.66 25.22
N VAL A 298 21.82 -9.42 26.47
CA VAL A 298 21.11 -8.54 27.41
C VAL A 298 19.72 -9.10 27.76
N GLU A 299 19.73 -9.95 28.78
CA GLU A 299 18.54 -10.70 29.22
C GLU A 299 17.96 -10.24 30.55
N TRP A 300 16.66 -10.52 30.73
CA TRP A 300 15.91 -10.31 31.97
C TRP A 300 16.62 -10.85 33.20
N THR A 301 16.72 -10.04 34.26
CA THR A 301 17.38 -10.45 35.52
C THR A 301 16.40 -10.75 36.67
N GLY A 302 15.10 -10.79 36.40
CA GLY A 302 14.09 -11.07 37.42
C GLY A 302 13.80 -12.56 37.60
N ALA A 303 12.64 -12.86 38.19
CA ALA A 303 12.17 -14.23 38.37
C ALA A 303 12.05 -14.96 37.02
N TRP A 304 12.44 -16.22 36.98
CA TRP A 304 12.46 -17.11 35.81
C TRP A 304 13.56 -16.83 34.76
N SER A 305 14.45 -15.86 35.00
CA SER A 305 15.69 -15.72 34.23
C SER A 305 16.53 -17.00 34.22
N ASP A 306 17.49 -17.11 33.31
CA ASP A 306 18.32 -18.30 33.11
C ASP A 306 19.01 -18.80 34.39
N ASN A 307 19.41 -17.87 35.26
CA ASN A 307 20.10 -18.15 36.52
C ASN A 307 19.18 -18.02 37.76
N SER A 308 17.87 -17.88 37.57
CA SER A 308 16.86 -17.73 38.63
C SER A 308 16.73 -18.99 39.50
N LYS A 309 16.55 -18.80 40.80
CA LYS A 309 16.37 -19.88 41.79
C LYS A 309 14.98 -20.53 41.72
N GLU A 310 14.03 -19.85 41.10
CA GLU A 310 12.66 -20.32 40.88
C GLU A 310 12.65 -21.67 40.15
N TRP A 311 13.58 -21.86 39.20
CA TRP A 311 13.81 -23.13 38.50
C TRP A 311 14.20 -24.30 39.41
N ASP A 312 14.74 -24.07 40.60
CA ASP A 312 15.10 -25.13 41.55
C ASP A 312 13.87 -25.80 42.18
N SER A 313 12.71 -25.15 42.15
CA SER A 313 11.43 -25.69 42.63
C SER A 313 10.57 -26.31 41.53
N VAL A 314 11.04 -26.32 40.28
CA VAL A 314 10.36 -26.97 39.14
C VAL A 314 10.89 -28.39 38.98
N ASP A 315 10.01 -29.31 38.58
CA ASP A 315 10.40 -30.69 38.29
C ASP A 315 11.57 -30.75 37.29
N ARG A 316 12.52 -31.66 37.52
CA ARG A 316 13.75 -31.76 36.72
C ARG A 316 13.48 -32.01 35.24
N SER A 317 12.44 -32.78 34.89
CA SER A 317 12.11 -33.08 33.50
C SER A 317 11.58 -31.83 32.78
N VAL A 318 10.72 -31.07 33.44
CA VAL A 318 10.17 -29.80 32.91
C VAL A 318 11.26 -28.75 32.82
N ARG A 319 12.10 -28.64 33.86
CA ARG A 319 13.26 -27.74 33.88
C ARG A 319 14.22 -28.02 32.73
N GLY A 320 14.57 -29.29 32.47
CA GLY A 320 15.47 -29.65 31.37
C GLY A 320 14.92 -29.34 29.98
N ARG A 321 13.59 -29.25 29.83
CA ARG A 321 12.93 -28.86 28.57
C ARG A 321 12.86 -27.35 28.37
N LEU A 322 12.71 -26.58 29.45
CA LEU A 322 12.40 -25.15 29.39
C LEU A 322 13.60 -24.24 29.68
N GLN A 323 14.44 -24.60 30.65
CA GLN A 323 15.56 -23.76 31.06
C GLN A 323 16.74 -24.00 30.12
N ASN A 324 17.04 -22.98 29.31
CA ASN A 324 18.34 -22.83 28.70
C ASN A 324 19.22 -21.96 29.63
N ARG A 325 20.54 -22.08 29.53
CA ARG A 325 21.49 -21.25 30.29
C ARG A 325 22.55 -20.74 29.34
N SER A 326 22.17 -19.77 28.52
CA SER A 326 23.02 -19.19 27.49
C SER A 326 22.68 -17.72 27.33
N GLU A 327 23.69 -16.88 27.15
CA GLU A 327 23.46 -15.48 26.77
C GLU A 327 23.18 -15.45 25.26
N ASP A 328 21.92 -15.69 24.89
CA ASP A 328 21.44 -15.72 23.49
C ASP A 328 20.28 -14.72 23.25
N GLY A 329 19.97 -13.92 24.27
CA GLY A 329 18.91 -12.93 24.30
C GLY A 329 17.53 -13.52 24.62
N GLU A 330 17.38 -14.85 24.75
CA GLU A 330 16.12 -15.52 25.06
C GLU A 330 15.99 -15.84 26.54
N PHE A 331 14.86 -15.43 27.14
CA PHE A 331 14.62 -15.66 28.56
C PHE A 331 13.15 -15.98 28.83
N TRP A 332 12.90 -16.66 29.95
CA TRP A 332 11.55 -16.82 30.50
C TRP A 332 11.24 -15.75 31.54
N MET A 333 9.98 -15.35 31.61
CA MET A 333 9.44 -14.55 32.71
C MET A 333 8.03 -15.00 33.07
N SER A 334 7.56 -14.62 34.26
CA SER A 334 6.16 -14.89 34.62
C SER A 334 5.22 -14.04 33.74
N PHE A 335 4.05 -14.59 33.41
CA PHE A 335 3.06 -13.84 32.61
C PHE A 335 2.59 -12.56 33.33
N SER A 336 2.54 -12.59 34.67
CA SER A 336 2.23 -11.40 35.47
C SER A 336 3.30 -10.32 35.36
N ASP A 337 4.58 -10.69 35.29
CA ASP A 337 5.65 -9.74 35.06
C ASP A 337 5.59 -9.21 33.62
N PHE A 338 5.30 -10.06 32.64
CA PHE A 338 5.12 -9.65 31.25
C PHE A 338 4.07 -8.53 31.12
N LEU A 339 2.88 -8.72 31.69
CA LEU A 339 1.81 -7.70 31.67
C LEU A 339 2.20 -6.39 32.39
N ARG A 340 3.15 -6.44 33.32
CA ARG A 340 3.58 -5.27 34.11
C ARG A 340 4.72 -4.50 33.43
N GLU A 341 5.67 -5.21 32.84
CA GLU A 341 6.88 -4.62 32.27
C GLU A 341 6.71 -4.24 30.79
N PHE A 342 5.92 -5.01 30.02
CA PHE A 342 5.65 -4.73 28.60
C PHE A 342 4.39 -3.89 28.40
N SER A 343 4.35 -3.15 27.29
CA SER A 343 3.26 -2.23 26.97
C SER A 343 2.34 -2.77 25.87
N ARG A 344 2.92 -3.38 24.83
CA ARG A 344 2.19 -3.84 23.65
C ARG A 344 2.58 -5.27 23.29
N LEU A 345 1.60 -5.99 22.74
CA LEU A 345 1.77 -7.29 22.10
C LEU A 345 1.15 -7.22 20.70
N GLU A 346 1.89 -7.68 19.71
CA GLU A 346 1.52 -7.73 18.31
C GLU A 346 1.43 -9.20 17.89
N ILE A 347 0.28 -9.61 17.33
CA ILE A 347 0.05 -10.97 16.86
C ILE A 347 -0.33 -10.90 15.39
N CYS A 348 0.54 -11.40 14.51
CA CYS A 348 0.25 -11.52 13.09
C CYS A 348 -0.38 -12.87 12.77
N ASN A 349 -1.67 -12.83 12.46
CA ASN A 349 -2.43 -14.00 12.06
C ASN A 349 -2.28 -14.24 10.56
N LEU A 350 -2.04 -15.51 10.24
CA LEU A 350 -1.78 -15.96 8.87
C LEU A 350 -3.08 -16.02 8.06
N THR A 351 -3.02 -15.55 6.81
CA THR A 351 -4.11 -15.70 5.84
C THR A 351 -4.10 -17.09 5.21
N ALA A 352 -5.15 -17.44 4.46
CA ALA A 352 -5.20 -18.70 3.72
C ALA A 352 -4.00 -18.87 2.78
N ASP A 353 -3.53 -17.78 2.16
CA ASP A 353 -2.36 -17.78 1.28
C ASP A 353 -1.05 -18.08 2.02
N ALA A 354 -1.01 -17.89 3.34
CA ALA A 354 0.13 -18.18 4.20
C ALA A 354 0.10 -19.58 4.83
N LEU A 355 -1.04 -20.25 4.75
CA LEU A 355 -1.27 -21.55 5.37
C LEU A 355 -1.47 -22.61 4.28
N GLN A 356 -0.44 -23.44 4.04
CA GLN A 356 -0.54 -24.56 3.08
C GLN A 356 -1.24 -25.80 3.68
N ASN A 357 -1.76 -25.77 4.92
CA ASN A 357 -2.22 -26.96 5.64
C ASN A 357 -3.75 -27.03 5.88
N ASN A 358 -4.29 -28.23 5.64
CA ASN A 358 -5.69 -28.55 5.33
C ASN A 358 -6.69 -28.60 6.52
N GLN A 359 -6.44 -27.93 7.65
CA GLN A 359 -7.29 -28.07 8.85
C GLN A 359 -7.81 -26.76 9.49
N LEU A 360 -7.61 -25.61 8.86
CA LEU A 360 -7.91 -24.32 9.50
C LEU A 360 -9.21 -23.70 8.97
N LYS A 361 -9.99 -23.09 9.88
CA LYS A 361 -11.12 -22.22 9.52
C LYS A 361 -10.58 -21.10 8.62
N LYS A 362 -10.94 -21.13 7.33
CA LYS A 362 -10.53 -20.12 6.35
C LYS A 362 -11.28 -18.83 6.66
N TRP A 363 -10.55 -17.74 6.91
CA TRP A 363 -11.12 -16.40 6.85
C TRP A 363 -11.45 -16.09 5.38
N SER A 364 -12.63 -15.52 5.13
CA SER A 364 -12.88 -14.87 3.85
C SER A 364 -12.12 -13.54 3.84
N SER A 365 -11.42 -13.24 2.75
CA SER A 365 -10.59 -12.04 2.66
C SER A 365 -10.84 -11.28 1.37
N SER A 366 -10.96 -9.96 1.48
CA SER A 366 -11.06 -9.03 0.35
C SER A 366 -9.98 -7.97 0.46
N LEU A 367 -9.41 -7.57 -0.68
CA LEU A 367 -8.33 -6.60 -0.76
C LEU A 367 -8.64 -5.54 -1.80
N TYR A 368 -8.61 -4.27 -1.39
CA TYR A 368 -8.87 -3.12 -2.24
C TYR A 368 -7.67 -2.17 -2.22
N GLY A 369 -7.20 -1.77 -3.40
CA GLY A 369 -6.25 -0.68 -3.52
C GLY A 369 -6.99 0.65 -3.60
N GLY A 370 -6.48 1.68 -2.94
CA GLY A 370 -7.04 3.03 -3.04
C GLY A 370 -5.98 4.11 -2.94
N GLU A 371 -6.38 5.34 -3.25
CA GLU A 371 -5.49 6.49 -3.31
C GLU A 371 -6.18 7.71 -2.67
N TRP A 372 -5.50 8.38 -1.74
CA TRP A 372 -5.84 9.74 -1.31
C TRP A 372 -5.03 10.74 -2.13
N ARG A 373 -5.74 11.64 -2.82
CA ARG A 373 -5.16 12.67 -3.70
C ARG A 373 -5.70 14.03 -3.33
N ARG A 374 -4.81 15.03 -3.30
CA ARG A 374 -5.20 16.40 -2.95
C ARG A 374 -6.24 16.92 -3.95
N GLY A 375 -7.23 17.66 -3.44
CA GLY A 375 -8.34 18.24 -4.21
C GLY A 375 -9.38 17.26 -4.75
N SER A 376 -9.20 15.96 -4.57
CA SER A 376 -10.20 14.93 -4.86
C SER A 376 -10.48 14.10 -3.62
N THR A 377 -9.81 12.95 -3.48
CA THR A 377 -10.14 11.91 -2.51
C THR A 377 -9.49 12.07 -1.15
N ALA A 378 -8.55 13.02 -0.97
CA ALA A 378 -7.91 13.29 0.33
C ALA A 378 -8.83 14.12 1.26
N GLY A 379 -9.93 13.51 1.69
CA GLY A 379 -11.02 14.16 2.41
C GLY A 379 -10.75 14.46 3.89
N GLY A 380 -9.77 13.78 4.51
CA GLY A 380 -9.52 13.83 5.95
C GLY A 380 -10.57 13.06 6.75
N CYS A 381 -10.49 13.06 8.08
CA CYS A 381 -11.40 12.27 8.93
C CYS A 381 -12.75 12.97 9.17
N ARG A 382 -13.65 12.33 9.93
CA ARG A 382 -15.02 12.81 10.18
C ARG A 382 -15.10 14.19 10.85
N ASN A 383 -14.00 14.68 11.45
CA ASN A 383 -13.87 16.03 11.99
C ASN A 383 -13.93 17.12 10.90
N TYR A 384 -13.74 16.73 9.63
CA TYR A 384 -13.76 17.61 8.45
C TYR A 384 -14.97 17.29 7.57
N PRO A 385 -16.21 17.57 8.00
CA PRO A 385 -17.42 17.15 7.29
C PRO A 385 -17.58 17.74 5.89
N ALA A 386 -16.90 18.86 5.60
CA ALA A 386 -16.90 19.48 4.28
C ALA A 386 -16.27 18.57 3.21
N THR A 387 -15.27 17.76 3.58
CA THR A 387 -14.45 16.97 2.67
C THR A 387 -14.43 15.47 2.99
N PHE A 388 -14.82 15.04 4.19
CA PHE A 388 -14.80 13.62 4.61
C PHE A 388 -15.49 12.67 3.61
N TRP A 389 -16.61 13.11 3.05
CA TRP A 389 -17.41 12.32 2.10
C TRP A 389 -16.68 12.06 0.78
N LEU A 390 -15.61 12.80 0.46
CA LEU A 390 -14.80 12.61 -0.75
C LEU A 390 -13.84 11.42 -0.65
N ASN A 391 -13.57 10.90 0.55
CA ASN A 391 -12.72 9.72 0.68
C ASN A 391 -13.35 8.52 -0.04
N PRO A 392 -12.54 7.56 -0.54
CA PRO A 392 -13.05 6.33 -1.12
C PRO A 392 -13.95 5.58 -0.14
N GLN A 393 -14.95 4.86 -0.64
CA GLN A 393 -15.95 4.15 0.17
C GLN A 393 -16.00 2.69 -0.24
N PHE A 394 -16.16 1.78 0.72
CA PHE A 394 -16.18 0.34 0.46
C PHE A 394 -17.37 -0.31 1.15
N LYS A 395 -18.20 -1.01 0.39
CA LYS A 395 -19.37 -1.70 0.92
C LYS A 395 -18.97 -3.08 1.46
N LEU A 396 -19.57 -3.46 2.59
CA LEU A 396 -19.41 -4.74 3.27
C LEU A 396 -20.78 -5.30 3.62
N VAL A 397 -21.06 -6.54 3.24
CA VAL A 397 -22.33 -7.22 3.48
C VAL A 397 -22.10 -8.42 4.41
N LEU A 398 -22.62 -8.34 5.63
CA LEU A 398 -22.52 -9.38 6.65
C LEU A 398 -23.83 -10.18 6.67
N GLN A 399 -23.80 -11.44 6.20
CA GLN A 399 -25.00 -12.26 6.05
C GLN A 399 -25.17 -13.32 7.15
N HIS A 400 -24.07 -13.84 7.69
CA HIS A 400 -24.08 -15.03 8.53
C HIS A 400 -23.37 -14.77 9.87
N PRO A 401 -24.10 -14.79 11.00
CA PRO A 401 -23.51 -14.73 12.33
C PRO A 401 -22.53 -15.88 12.61
N ASP A 402 -21.59 -15.66 13.53
CA ASP A 402 -20.49 -16.59 13.79
C ASP A 402 -20.96 -17.95 14.32
N ALA A 403 -22.01 -17.94 15.17
CA ALA A 403 -22.58 -19.12 15.82
C ALA A 403 -24.12 -19.08 15.87
N PRO A 404 -24.80 -20.26 15.90
CA PRO A 404 -26.26 -20.32 16.04
C PRO A 404 -26.72 -19.64 17.35
N GLY A 405 -27.65 -18.70 17.23
CA GLY A 405 -28.18 -17.94 18.38
C GLY A 405 -27.43 -16.65 18.71
N GLN A 406 -26.35 -16.32 17.99
CA GLN A 406 -25.74 -14.99 18.01
C GLN A 406 -26.27 -14.13 16.87
N ALA A 407 -26.38 -12.81 17.10
CA ALA A 407 -26.78 -11.84 16.07
C ALA A 407 -25.58 -11.24 15.32
N ASP A 408 -24.40 -11.27 15.96
CA ASP A 408 -23.22 -10.57 15.48
C ASP A 408 -22.36 -11.42 14.55
N CYS A 409 -21.77 -10.74 13.58
CA CYS A 409 -20.77 -11.25 12.66
C CYS A 409 -19.41 -10.65 13.03
N SER A 410 -18.39 -11.48 13.23
CA SER A 410 -17.02 -11.02 13.51
C SER A 410 -16.23 -10.80 12.22
N PHE A 411 -15.62 -9.63 12.11
CA PHE A 411 -14.74 -9.29 11.01
C PHE A 411 -13.58 -8.42 11.50
N LEU A 412 -12.57 -8.25 10.65
CA LEU A 412 -11.41 -7.42 10.91
C LEU A 412 -11.16 -6.54 9.68
N VAL A 413 -10.96 -5.26 9.93
CA VAL A 413 -10.64 -4.27 8.90
C VAL A 413 -9.21 -3.82 9.14
N ALA A 414 -8.39 -3.85 8.10
CA ALA A 414 -6.99 -3.48 8.12
C ALA A 414 -6.69 -2.48 7.00
N LEU A 415 -6.27 -1.28 7.38
CA LEU A 415 -5.96 -0.17 6.47
C LEU A 415 -4.46 0.11 6.49
N MET A 416 -3.78 -0.16 5.37
CA MET A 416 -2.33 -0.03 5.23
C MET A 416 -1.96 1.08 4.24
N GLN A 417 -1.07 2.01 4.60
CA GLN A 417 -0.50 3.01 3.69
C GLN A 417 0.78 2.50 2.99
N LYS A 418 0.95 2.82 1.71
CA LYS A 418 2.03 2.28 0.86
C LYS A 418 3.27 3.16 0.79
N ASP A 419 4.42 2.50 0.65
CA ASP A 419 5.71 3.06 0.23
C ASP A 419 6.24 4.27 1.02
N ARG A 420 5.74 4.52 2.24
CA ARG A 420 6.12 5.71 3.03
C ARG A 420 7.59 5.72 3.41
N ARG A 421 8.21 4.57 3.68
CA ARG A 421 9.66 4.46 3.99
C ARG A 421 10.53 5.01 2.87
N LYS A 422 10.17 4.77 1.59
CA LYS A 422 10.87 5.28 0.40
C LYS A 422 10.84 6.81 0.30
N LYS A 423 9.88 7.46 0.97
CA LYS A 423 9.70 8.92 0.99
C LYS A 423 10.45 9.59 2.16
N ARG A 424 11.12 8.85 3.05
CA ARG A 424 11.91 9.44 4.17
C ARG A 424 13.07 10.30 3.71
N ARG A 425 13.69 9.97 2.58
CA ARG A 425 14.69 10.82 1.91
C ARG A 425 14.16 12.19 1.48
N GLU A 426 12.83 12.33 1.34
CA GLU A 426 12.14 13.60 1.06
C GLU A 426 11.65 14.30 2.34
N GLY A 427 12.00 13.78 3.52
CA GLY A 427 11.52 14.28 4.81
C GLY A 427 10.07 13.91 5.14
N LYS A 428 9.46 12.96 4.42
CA LYS A 428 8.09 12.46 4.68
C LYS A 428 8.13 11.15 5.46
N ASP A 429 7.18 10.95 6.37
CA ASP A 429 7.03 9.71 7.13
C ASP A 429 5.58 9.18 7.06
N MET A 430 5.18 8.25 7.91
CA MET A 430 3.81 7.73 7.98
C MET A 430 2.79 8.86 8.23
N GLU A 431 1.68 8.86 7.49
CA GLU A 431 0.53 9.72 7.79
C GLU A 431 -0.29 9.12 8.92
N THR A 432 -0.99 9.95 9.68
CA THR A 432 -1.98 9.48 10.65
C THR A 432 -3.22 8.99 9.91
N ILE A 433 -3.49 7.68 9.96
CA ILE A 433 -4.59 7.03 9.22
C ILE A 433 -5.60 6.36 10.17
N GLY A 434 -6.80 6.12 9.66
CA GLY A 434 -7.88 5.42 10.36
C GLY A 434 -9.11 5.25 9.46
N PHE A 435 -10.14 4.60 9.97
CA PHE A 435 -11.37 4.36 9.22
C PHE A 435 -12.62 4.43 10.10
N ALA A 436 -13.75 4.68 9.46
CA ALA A 436 -15.07 4.64 10.09
C ALA A 436 -16.01 3.72 9.31
N VAL A 437 -16.91 3.06 10.03
CA VAL A 437 -17.90 2.12 9.49
C VAL A 437 -19.30 2.64 9.76
N TYR A 438 -20.13 2.70 8.74
CA TYR A 438 -21.52 3.20 8.79
C TYR A 438 -22.47 2.12 8.30
N GLU A 439 -23.64 2.00 8.91
CA GLU A 439 -24.71 1.16 8.37
C GLU A 439 -25.35 1.83 7.16
N PHE A 440 -25.54 1.08 6.07
CA PHE A 440 -26.16 1.55 4.84
C PHE A 440 -26.76 0.39 4.06
N ALA A 441 -28.09 0.28 4.07
CA ALA A 441 -28.86 -0.70 3.29
C ALA A 441 -29.35 -0.08 1.97
N GLY A 442 -28.43 0.32 1.10
CA GLY A 442 -28.74 0.94 -0.18
C GLY A 442 -28.05 0.28 -1.37
N ARG A 443 -28.38 0.77 -2.57
CA ARG A 443 -27.88 0.21 -3.84
C ARG A 443 -26.38 0.48 -4.01
N SER A 444 -25.70 -0.46 -4.66
CA SER A 444 -24.33 -0.31 -5.17
C SER A 444 -24.27 0.68 -6.33
N GLY A 445 -23.08 1.13 -6.73
CA GLY A 445 -22.89 2.10 -7.82
C GLY A 445 -23.20 3.56 -7.44
N VAL A 446 -23.15 3.89 -6.14
CA VAL A 446 -23.44 5.24 -5.62
C VAL A 446 -22.40 5.65 -4.59
N HIS A 447 -21.73 6.78 -4.83
CA HIS A 447 -20.83 7.39 -3.85
C HIS A 447 -21.60 8.29 -2.87
N LEU A 448 -21.60 7.96 -1.58
CA LEU A 448 -22.39 8.71 -0.59
C LEU A 448 -21.87 10.13 -0.41
N LYS A 449 -22.80 11.09 -0.39
CA LYS A 449 -22.50 12.52 -0.32
C LYS A 449 -22.54 13.04 1.13
N ARG A 450 -22.15 14.31 1.29
CA ARG A 450 -21.99 14.99 2.58
C ARG A 450 -23.18 14.83 3.53
N GLU A 451 -24.39 14.95 3.02
CA GLU A 451 -25.65 14.96 3.78
C GLU A 451 -25.85 13.64 4.55
N PHE A 452 -25.42 12.52 3.99
CA PHE A 452 -25.49 11.21 4.65
C PHE A 452 -24.65 11.20 5.93
N PHE A 453 -23.37 11.59 5.83
CA PHE A 453 -22.46 11.54 6.98
C PHE A 453 -22.78 12.59 8.05
N LEU A 454 -23.51 13.66 7.71
CA LEU A 454 -24.01 14.63 8.67
C LEU A 454 -25.18 14.09 9.50
N THR A 455 -25.96 13.17 8.94
CA THR A 455 -27.18 12.64 9.58
C THR A 455 -26.99 11.26 10.22
N HIS A 456 -25.94 10.52 9.85
CA HIS A 456 -25.68 9.16 10.33
C HIS A 456 -24.46 9.11 11.26
N GLY A 457 -24.62 8.41 12.39
CA GLY A 457 -23.52 8.06 13.29
C GLY A 457 -22.75 6.83 12.79
N SER A 458 -21.45 6.73 13.13
CA SER A 458 -20.65 5.55 12.81
C SER A 458 -21.06 4.36 13.70
N SER A 459 -21.33 3.21 13.11
CA SER A 459 -21.61 1.95 13.82
C SER A 459 -20.34 1.36 14.44
N ALA A 460 -19.19 1.55 13.79
CA ALA A 460 -17.88 1.21 14.31
C ALA A 460 -16.81 2.13 13.71
N ARG A 461 -15.59 2.09 14.24
CA ARG A 461 -14.43 2.83 13.74
C ARG A 461 -13.14 2.19 14.22
N SER A 462 -12.02 2.55 13.61
CA SER A 462 -10.71 2.25 14.20
C SER A 462 -10.63 2.90 15.58
N GLU A 463 -10.03 2.21 16.55
CA GLU A 463 -9.95 2.70 17.93
C GLU A 463 -9.22 4.05 18.02
N LEU A 464 -8.17 4.20 17.22
CA LEU A 464 -7.37 5.40 17.12
C LEU A 464 -7.09 5.74 15.64
N PHE A 465 -6.83 7.02 15.41
CA PHE A 465 -6.11 7.48 14.24
C PHE A 465 -4.64 7.58 14.65
N ILE A 466 -3.77 6.80 13.99
CA ILE A 466 -2.37 6.67 14.39
C ILE A 466 -1.45 6.65 13.16
N ASN A 467 -0.23 7.14 13.33
CA ASN A 467 0.81 7.21 12.32
C ASN A 467 1.61 5.90 12.22
N LEU A 468 0.89 4.77 12.12
CA LEU A 468 1.48 3.46 11.82
C LEU A 468 1.31 3.14 10.33
N ARG A 469 2.09 2.17 9.84
CA ARG A 469 1.93 1.68 8.47
C ARG A 469 0.56 1.07 8.23
N GLU A 470 0.05 0.31 9.19
CA GLU A 470 -1.28 -0.28 9.17
C GLU A 470 -2.05 0.04 10.45
N VAL A 471 -3.36 0.29 10.30
CA VAL A 471 -4.32 0.35 11.38
C VAL A 471 -5.36 -0.75 11.18
N SER A 472 -5.42 -1.67 12.12
CA SER A 472 -6.32 -2.81 12.11
C SER A 472 -7.26 -2.78 13.32
N SER A 473 -8.52 -3.17 13.14
CA SER A 473 -9.44 -3.36 14.26
C SER A 473 -10.35 -4.57 14.02
N ARG A 474 -10.48 -5.41 15.05
CA ARG A 474 -11.46 -6.48 15.10
C ARG A 474 -12.79 -5.91 15.55
N LEU A 475 -13.82 -6.10 14.74
CA LEU A 475 -15.15 -5.53 14.92
C LEU A 475 -16.20 -6.63 14.97
N ARG A 476 -17.31 -6.34 15.65
CA ARG A 476 -18.52 -7.17 15.68
C ARG A 476 -19.70 -6.27 15.42
N LEU A 477 -20.45 -6.60 14.38
CA LEU A 477 -21.68 -5.89 14.02
C LEU A 477 -22.76 -6.94 13.67
N PRO A 478 -24.04 -6.61 13.84
CA PRO A 478 -25.13 -7.47 13.37
C PRO A 478 -25.03 -7.78 11.88
N ALA A 479 -25.76 -8.81 11.43
CA ALA A 479 -25.95 -9.03 10.01
C ALA A 479 -26.61 -7.79 9.36
N GLY A 480 -26.06 -7.31 8.26
CA GLY A 480 -26.45 -6.05 7.63
C GLY A 480 -25.46 -5.57 6.57
N GLU A 481 -25.73 -4.40 6.03
CA GLU A 481 -24.91 -3.75 5.01
C GLU A 481 -24.22 -2.52 5.62
N TYR A 482 -22.92 -2.42 5.38
CA TYR A 482 -22.05 -1.41 5.97
C TYR A 482 -21.15 -0.77 4.93
N ILE A 483 -20.68 0.44 5.22
CA ILE A 483 -19.69 1.17 4.43
C ILE A 483 -18.49 1.49 5.29
N ILE A 484 -17.31 1.14 4.80
CA ILE A 484 -16.01 1.47 5.37
C ILE A 484 -15.48 2.69 4.62
N VAL A 485 -15.15 3.76 5.36
CA VAL A 485 -14.54 4.98 4.83
C VAL A 485 -13.12 5.12 5.41
N PRO A 486 -12.08 4.68 4.68
CA PRO A 486 -10.69 4.90 5.07
C PRO A 486 -10.24 6.35 4.79
N SER A 487 -9.53 6.94 5.72
CA SER A 487 -9.05 8.33 5.60
C SER A 487 -7.75 8.57 6.34
N THR A 488 -7.03 9.62 5.93
CA THR A 488 -6.05 10.28 6.78
C THR A 488 -6.77 11.14 7.83
N PHE A 489 -6.08 11.50 8.92
CA PHE A 489 -6.66 12.35 9.95
C PHE A 489 -6.97 13.75 9.39
N GLU A 490 -5.97 14.41 8.82
CA GLU A 490 -6.10 15.71 8.17
C GLU A 490 -6.46 15.56 6.69
N PRO A 491 -7.23 16.50 6.11
CA PRO A 491 -7.47 16.54 4.67
C PRO A 491 -6.20 16.88 3.89
N HIS A 492 -6.23 16.66 2.57
CA HIS A 492 -5.17 17.00 1.61
C HIS A 492 -3.84 16.24 1.79
N LYS A 493 -3.79 15.25 2.67
CA LYS A 493 -2.66 14.33 2.78
C LYS A 493 -2.73 13.28 1.67
N GLU A 494 -1.63 13.12 0.96
CA GLU A 494 -1.56 12.20 -0.17
C GLU A 494 -0.82 10.92 0.23
N ALA A 495 -1.50 9.80 0.03
CA ALA A 495 -0.90 8.48 0.17
C ALA A 495 -1.73 7.45 -0.61
N ASP A 496 -1.06 6.38 -1.02
CA ASP A 496 -1.75 5.19 -1.53
C ASP A 496 -2.00 4.27 -0.36
N PHE A 497 -3.07 3.49 -0.42
CA PHE A 497 -3.42 2.54 0.62
C PHE A 497 -3.93 1.21 0.05
N VAL A 498 -3.94 0.22 0.93
CA VAL A 498 -4.66 -1.03 0.75
C VAL A 498 -5.60 -1.22 1.93
N LEU A 499 -6.86 -1.49 1.63
CA LEU A 499 -7.87 -1.88 2.60
C LEU A 499 -8.09 -3.38 2.49
N ARG A 500 -7.97 -4.08 3.62
CA ARG A 500 -8.20 -5.52 3.71
C ARG A 500 -9.33 -5.78 4.69
N VAL A 501 -10.27 -6.63 4.30
CA VAL A 501 -11.38 -7.05 5.15
C VAL A 501 -11.33 -8.56 5.30
N PHE A 502 -11.28 -9.03 6.55
CA PHE A 502 -11.27 -10.44 6.90
C PHE A 502 -12.54 -10.77 7.69
N SER A 503 -13.32 -11.75 7.26
CA SER A 503 -14.54 -12.17 7.97
C SER A 503 -14.51 -13.66 8.30
N GLU A 504 -15.03 -14.04 9.48
CA GLU A 504 -15.04 -15.45 9.92
C GLU A 504 -15.98 -16.30 9.04
N LYS A 505 -17.07 -15.69 8.57
CA LYS A 505 -17.95 -16.23 7.54
C LYS A 505 -17.76 -15.47 6.23
N PRO A 506 -17.99 -16.09 5.06
CA PRO A 506 -18.00 -15.37 3.80
C PRO A 506 -18.87 -14.11 3.88
N ALA A 507 -18.30 -12.99 3.47
CA ALA A 507 -18.95 -11.68 3.44
C ALA A 507 -18.67 -11.06 2.09
N ASP A 508 -19.72 -10.58 1.43
CA ASP A 508 -19.56 -9.87 0.17
C ASP A 508 -19.01 -8.47 0.47
N SER A 509 -18.14 -7.99 -0.39
CA SER A 509 -17.63 -6.62 -0.30
C SER A 509 -17.30 -6.12 -1.69
N GLU A 510 -17.34 -4.81 -1.85
CA GLU A 510 -17.03 -4.14 -3.11
C GLU A 510 -16.60 -2.70 -2.85
N GLU A 511 -15.93 -2.09 -3.82
CA GLU A 511 -15.71 -0.65 -3.84
C GLU A 511 -17.05 0.04 -4.14
N LEU A 512 -17.42 0.99 -3.30
CA LEU A 512 -18.64 1.77 -3.46
C LEU A 512 -18.29 3.10 -4.10
N ASP A 513 -18.49 3.17 -5.41
CA ASP A 513 -18.21 4.35 -6.23
C ASP A 513 -19.36 4.59 -7.22
N ASP A 514 -19.37 5.77 -7.85
CA ASP A 514 -20.36 6.10 -8.87
C ASP A 514 -20.07 5.32 -10.17
N ASP A 515 -21.10 4.71 -10.77
CA ASP A 515 -20.99 4.09 -12.10
C ASP A 515 -20.58 5.12 -13.17
N VAL A 516 -19.84 4.67 -14.18
CA VAL A 516 -19.39 5.52 -15.30
C VAL A 516 -20.56 5.74 -16.27
N ILE A 517 -21.33 6.81 -16.05
CA ILE A 517 -22.57 7.11 -16.78
C ILE A 517 -22.56 8.54 -17.32
N SER A 518 -23.01 8.70 -18.56
CA SER A 518 -23.35 9.99 -19.15
C SER A 518 -24.88 10.14 -19.27
N GLU A 519 -25.48 11.03 -18.48
CA GLU A 519 -26.90 11.42 -18.53
C GLU A 519 -27.10 12.70 -19.37
N LEU A 520 -26.31 12.86 -20.43
CA LEU A 520 -26.44 14.01 -21.32
C LEU A 520 -27.72 13.89 -22.17
N PRO A 521 -28.43 15.01 -22.40
CA PRO A 521 -29.57 15.01 -23.30
C PRO A 521 -29.14 14.62 -24.72
N PRO A 522 -30.01 13.92 -25.48
CA PRO A 522 -29.70 13.54 -26.85
C PRO A 522 -29.36 14.78 -27.67
N GLU A 523 -28.30 14.67 -28.47
CA GLU A 523 -27.83 15.76 -29.29
C GLU A 523 -28.65 15.84 -30.56
N THR A 524 -29.41 16.93 -30.71
CA THR A 524 -30.17 17.18 -31.93
C THR A 524 -29.22 17.76 -32.96
N GLN A 525 -28.69 16.93 -33.87
CA GLN A 525 -28.07 17.44 -35.09
C GLN A 525 -29.18 18.01 -35.96
N LEU A 526 -29.23 19.33 -36.04
CA LEU A 526 -30.16 20.04 -36.90
C LEU A 526 -29.61 20.07 -38.32
N ASP A 527 -30.46 19.76 -39.29
CA ASP A 527 -30.16 20.08 -40.68
C ASP A 527 -29.96 21.59 -40.82
N GLU A 528 -29.16 22.02 -41.79
CA GLU A 528 -28.95 23.45 -42.05
C GLU A 528 -30.28 24.20 -42.16
N SER A 529 -31.31 23.58 -42.74
CA SER A 529 -32.66 24.17 -42.90
C SER A 529 -33.36 24.51 -41.58
N GLN A 530 -33.00 23.85 -40.48
CA GLN A 530 -33.61 23.97 -39.16
C GLN A 530 -32.87 24.97 -38.26
N ILE A 531 -31.68 25.44 -38.67
CA ILE A 531 -30.91 26.45 -37.95
C ILE A 531 -31.48 27.84 -38.23
N ASP A 532 -31.74 28.60 -37.16
CA ASP A 532 -32.30 29.94 -37.24
C ASP A 532 -31.47 30.88 -38.12
N ALA A 533 -32.16 31.71 -38.92
CA ALA A 533 -31.52 32.66 -39.84
C ALA A 533 -30.61 33.67 -39.11
N SER A 534 -30.93 33.99 -37.84
CA SER A 534 -30.11 34.83 -36.98
C SER A 534 -28.75 34.18 -36.68
N PHE A 535 -28.72 32.89 -36.40
CA PHE A 535 -27.49 32.14 -36.15
C PHE A 535 -26.66 31.97 -37.42
N LYS A 536 -27.30 31.71 -38.57
CA LYS A 536 -26.59 31.66 -39.86
C LYS A 536 -25.90 32.97 -40.22
N ASN A 537 -26.56 34.09 -39.93
CA ASN A 537 -25.96 35.41 -40.15
C ASN A 537 -24.80 35.67 -39.19
N LEU A 538 -24.91 35.23 -37.93
CA LEU A 538 -23.81 35.28 -36.96
C LEU A 538 -22.63 34.44 -37.46
N PHE A 539 -22.87 33.20 -37.88
CA PHE A 539 -21.83 32.32 -38.41
C PHE A 539 -21.12 32.94 -39.62
N ARG A 540 -21.85 33.49 -40.60
CA ARG A 540 -21.25 34.18 -41.77
C ARG A 540 -20.36 35.36 -41.41
N GLN A 541 -20.68 36.08 -40.33
CA GLN A 541 -19.84 37.18 -39.86
C GLN A 541 -18.56 36.70 -39.19
N LEU A 542 -18.53 35.44 -38.76
CA LEU A 542 -17.44 34.85 -37.98
C LEU A 542 -16.55 33.90 -38.80
N ALA A 543 -17.10 33.18 -39.77
CA ALA A 543 -16.48 32.07 -40.51
C ALA A 543 -15.74 32.48 -41.80
N GLY A 544 -15.31 33.75 -41.89
CA GLY A 544 -14.50 34.23 -43.01
C GLY A 544 -15.10 34.01 -44.42
N PRO A 545 -14.27 34.10 -45.48
CA PRO A 545 -14.68 33.84 -46.86
C PRO A 545 -14.83 32.35 -47.19
N ASP A 546 -14.17 31.48 -46.43
CA ASP A 546 -14.16 30.03 -46.59
C ASP A 546 -15.37 29.35 -45.92
N MET A 547 -16.19 30.10 -45.19
CA MET A 547 -17.43 29.62 -44.55
C MET A 547 -17.19 28.49 -43.55
N GLU A 548 -16.01 28.46 -42.95
CA GLU A 548 -15.58 27.52 -41.93
C GLU A 548 -14.90 28.28 -40.79
N ILE A 549 -15.01 27.79 -39.56
CA ILE A 549 -14.36 28.42 -38.41
C ILE A 549 -13.02 27.73 -38.13
N SER A 550 -11.93 28.48 -38.28
CA SER A 550 -10.59 28.07 -37.92
C SER A 550 -10.31 28.16 -36.41
N ILE A 551 -9.21 27.56 -35.96
CA ILE A 551 -8.74 27.63 -34.56
C ILE A 551 -8.64 29.07 -34.06
N THR A 552 -8.07 29.98 -34.87
CA THR A 552 -7.87 31.39 -34.53
C THR A 552 -9.19 32.16 -34.45
N GLU A 553 -10.15 31.83 -35.31
CA GLU A 553 -11.48 32.45 -35.29
C GLU A 553 -12.26 31.97 -34.07
N LEU A 554 -12.27 30.66 -33.80
CA LEU A 554 -12.91 30.09 -32.60
C LEU A 554 -12.37 30.72 -31.32
N GLN A 555 -11.04 30.84 -31.20
CA GLN A 555 -10.41 31.49 -30.05
C GLN A 555 -10.90 32.94 -29.87
N THR A 556 -10.92 33.70 -30.98
CA THR A 556 -11.34 35.10 -30.94
C THR A 556 -12.80 35.23 -30.54
N ILE A 557 -13.67 34.35 -31.05
CA ILE A 557 -15.10 34.30 -30.74
C ILE A 557 -15.29 34.01 -29.26
N LEU A 558 -14.70 32.93 -28.75
CA LEU A 558 -14.87 32.49 -27.37
C LEU A 558 -14.32 33.51 -26.37
N ASN A 559 -13.14 34.09 -26.63
CA ASN A 559 -12.56 35.10 -25.75
C ASN A 559 -13.34 36.41 -25.75
N ARG A 560 -13.95 36.78 -26.88
CA ARG A 560 -14.87 37.93 -26.93
C ARG A 560 -16.12 37.69 -26.07
N ILE A 561 -16.60 36.46 -25.96
CA ILE A 561 -17.77 36.12 -25.13
C ILE A 561 -17.39 36.11 -23.65
N ILE A 562 -16.30 35.42 -23.30
CA ILE A 562 -15.78 35.38 -21.93
C ILE A 562 -15.52 36.79 -21.41
N SER A 563 -15.00 37.71 -22.24
CA SER A 563 -14.74 39.08 -21.81
C SER A 563 -15.99 39.84 -21.31
N LYS A 564 -17.20 39.36 -21.64
CA LYS A 564 -18.48 39.88 -21.13
C LYS A 564 -18.87 39.32 -19.76
N HIS A 565 -18.25 38.22 -19.33
CA HIS A 565 -18.48 37.51 -18.08
C HIS A 565 -17.31 37.69 -17.12
N LYS A 566 -17.25 38.86 -16.47
CA LYS A 566 -16.16 39.23 -15.52
C LYS A 566 -16.14 38.41 -14.23
N ASP A 567 -17.19 37.62 -14.01
CA ASP A 567 -17.39 36.69 -12.91
C ASP A 567 -16.65 35.36 -13.09
N LEU A 568 -16.23 35.03 -14.31
CA LEU A 568 -15.46 33.82 -14.61
C LEU A 568 -13.95 34.05 -14.34
N LYS A 569 -13.33 33.12 -13.61
CA LYS A 569 -11.87 33.04 -13.48
C LYS A 569 -11.28 32.31 -14.69
N THR A 570 -10.68 33.05 -15.62
CA THR A 570 -9.99 32.52 -16.81
C THR A 570 -9.16 33.62 -17.46
N ASP A 571 -8.03 33.24 -18.06
CA ASP A 571 -7.22 34.12 -18.91
C ASP A 571 -7.68 34.10 -20.39
N GLY A 572 -8.78 33.38 -20.66
CA GLY A 572 -9.35 33.13 -21.98
C GLY A 572 -8.91 31.78 -22.56
N PHE A 573 -9.67 31.26 -23.51
CA PHE A 573 -9.37 30.02 -24.22
C PHE A 573 -8.03 30.11 -24.96
N THR A 574 -7.20 29.10 -24.74
CA THR A 574 -5.96 28.86 -25.49
C THR A 574 -6.23 28.33 -26.90
N LYS A 575 -5.22 28.40 -27.78
CA LYS A 575 -5.30 27.83 -29.13
C LYS A 575 -5.41 26.31 -29.07
N GLU A 576 -4.78 25.70 -28.08
CA GLU A 576 -4.78 24.26 -27.82
C GLU A 576 -6.17 23.78 -27.40
N ALA A 577 -6.86 24.50 -26.50
CA ALA A 577 -8.25 24.24 -26.15
C ALA A 577 -9.16 24.32 -27.37
N CYS A 578 -9.02 25.39 -28.18
CA CYS A 578 -9.80 25.55 -29.42
C CYS A 578 -9.51 24.44 -30.43
N ARG A 579 -8.24 24.07 -30.62
CA ARG A 579 -7.84 22.96 -31.50
C ARG A 579 -8.43 21.63 -31.04
N SER A 580 -8.42 21.37 -29.72
CA SER A 580 -9.04 20.17 -29.16
C SER A 580 -10.54 20.16 -29.42
N MET A 581 -11.24 21.27 -29.19
CA MET A 581 -12.68 21.37 -29.44
C MET A 581 -13.02 21.20 -30.93
N ILE A 582 -12.21 21.74 -31.84
CA ILE A 582 -12.41 21.53 -33.28
C ILE A 582 -12.24 20.06 -33.61
N ASN A 583 -11.12 19.43 -33.26
CA ASN A 583 -10.88 18.01 -33.54
C ASN A 583 -11.98 17.09 -32.98
N LEU A 584 -12.53 17.42 -31.81
CA LEU A 584 -13.60 16.67 -31.16
C LEU A 584 -14.96 16.80 -31.86
N MET A 585 -15.20 17.90 -32.58
CA MET A 585 -16.48 18.24 -33.22
C MET A 585 -16.45 18.14 -34.74
N ASP A 586 -15.25 18.08 -35.33
CA ASP A 586 -14.99 17.93 -36.76
C ASP A 586 -15.35 16.50 -37.19
N THR A 587 -16.48 16.38 -37.88
CA THR A 587 -17.02 15.10 -38.35
C THR A 587 -16.59 14.78 -39.77
N ASP A 588 -16.16 15.79 -40.55
CA ASP A 588 -15.78 15.64 -41.95
C ASP A 588 -14.26 15.59 -42.18
N GLY A 589 -13.46 15.84 -41.13
CA GLY A 589 -12.00 15.80 -41.16
C GLY A 589 -11.37 17.03 -41.82
N SER A 590 -12.11 18.14 -41.92
CA SER A 590 -11.64 19.40 -42.50
C SER A 590 -10.56 20.11 -41.67
N GLY A 591 -10.48 19.78 -40.38
CA GLY A 591 -9.66 20.51 -39.39
C GLY A 591 -10.24 21.87 -39.02
N LYS A 592 -11.50 22.13 -39.36
CA LYS A 592 -12.27 23.35 -39.06
C LYS A 592 -13.71 22.98 -38.69
N LEU A 593 -14.56 23.98 -38.42
CA LEU A 593 -15.98 23.75 -38.12
C LEU A 593 -16.88 24.37 -39.17
N GLY A 594 -17.71 23.54 -39.79
CA GLY A 594 -18.84 23.96 -40.59
C GLY A 594 -19.97 24.54 -39.75
N LEU A 595 -21.02 25.04 -40.42
CA LEU A 595 -22.16 25.70 -39.76
C LEU A 595 -22.88 24.79 -38.74
N THR A 596 -23.12 23.54 -39.11
CA THR A 596 -23.84 22.55 -38.28
C THR A 596 -22.99 22.13 -37.07
N GLU A 597 -21.70 21.87 -37.28
CA GLU A 597 -20.75 21.49 -36.22
C GLU A 597 -20.54 22.63 -35.24
N PHE A 598 -20.36 23.86 -35.74
CA PHE A 598 -20.26 25.04 -34.90
C PHE A 598 -21.55 25.31 -34.11
N HIS A 599 -22.72 25.09 -34.70
CA HIS A 599 -24.00 25.22 -33.99
C HIS A 599 -24.07 24.25 -32.80
N VAL A 600 -23.68 22.99 -33.01
CA VAL A 600 -23.65 21.98 -31.94
C VAL A 600 -22.69 22.39 -30.82
N LEU A 601 -21.46 22.79 -31.18
CA LEU A 601 -20.46 23.28 -30.21
C LEU A 601 -20.98 24.50 -29.43
N TRP A 602 -21.62 25.43 -30.13
CA TRP A 602 -22.16 26.64 -29.53
C TRP A 602 -23.24 26.36 -28.49
N GLU A 603 -24.18 25.47 -28.79
CA GLU A 603 -25.23 25.06 -27.84
C GLU A 603 -24.69 24.26 -26.66
N LYS A 604 -23.57 23.52 -26.82
CA LYS A 604 -22.86 22.92 -25.68
C LYS A 604 -22.27 23.99 -24.77
N ILE A 605 -21.50 24.93 -25.33
CA ILE A 605 -20.84 25.98 -24.55
C ILE A 605 -21.86 26.83 -23.78
N LYS A 606 -22.98 27.18 -24.41
CA LYS A 606 -24.10 27.85 -23.71
C LYS A 606 -24.62 27.04 -22.53
N ARG A 607 -24.86 25.74 -22.70
CA ARG A 607 -25.33 24.86 -21.62
C ARG A 607 -24.34 24.81 -20.46
N TYR A 608 -23.04 24.74 -20.75
CA TYR A 608 -22.01 24.73 -19.73
C TYR A 608 -21.88 26.09 -19.01
N LEU A 609 -21.96 27.22 -19.74
CA LEU A 609 -22.00 28.57 -19.17
C LEU A 609 -23.16 28.77 -18.19
N VAL A 610 -24.37 28.34 -18.56
CA VAL A 610 -25.55 28.47 -17.69
C VAL A 610 -25.39 27.64 -16.42
N ARG A 611 -24.86 26.41 -16.52
CA ARG A 611 -24.68 25.53 -15.35
C ARG A 611 -23.62 26.05 -14.37
N LEU A 612 -22.57 26.70 -14.85
CA LEU A 612 -21.52 27.28 -14.01
C LEU A 612 -21.96 28.53 -13.24
N ASN A 613 -22.82 29.37 -13.82
CA ASN A 613 -23.31 30.59 -13.14
C ASN A 613 -24.13 30.32 -11.87
N PHE A 614 -24.64 29.09 -11.68
CA PHE A 614 -25.46 28.74 -10.52
C PHE A 614 -24.64 28.24 -9.31
N TYR A 615 -23.39 27.79 -9.49
CA TYR A 615 -22.64 27.15 -8.41
C TYR A 615 -21.17 27.62 -8.38
N SER A 616 -20.85 28.42 -7.37
CA SER A 616 -19.50 28.92 -7.12
C SER A 616 -18.57 27.82 -6.57
N ASN A 617 -17.34 27.81 -7.10
CA ASN A 617 -16.11 27.24 -6.54
C ASN A 617 -15.89 25.72 -6.50
N PHE A 618 -16.80 24.86 -6.98
CA PHE A 618 -16.54 23.40 -7.02
C PHE A 618 -16.79 22.77 -8.39
N PHE A 619 -15.81 22.00 -8.84
CA PHE A 619 -15.82 21.18 -10.05
C PHE A 619 -16.83 20.02 -9.90
N SER A 620 -18.09 20.24 -10.29
CA SER A 620 -19.14 19.22 -10.23
C SER A 620 -19.47 18.67 -11.62
N LEU A 621 -18.83 17.56 -11.99
CA LEU A 621 -19.14 16.83 -13.22
C LEU A 621 -20.53 16.19 -13.18
N ALA A 622 -21.04 15.88 -11.98
CA ALA A 622 -22.38 15.35 -11.78
C ALA A 622 -23.45 16.33 -12.29
N ASP A 623 -23.30 17.63 -12.02
CA ASP A 623 -24.21 18.66 -12.52
C ASP A 623 -24.09 18.85 -14.04
N ALA A 624 -22.93 18.52 -14.62
CA ALA A 624 -22.74 18.46 -16.07
C ALA A 624 -23.38 17.21 -16.71
N GLY A 625 -23.91 16.26 -15.92
CA GLY A 625 -24.54 15.03 -16.39
C GLY A 625 -23.58 13.84 -16.48
N PHE A 626 -22.41 13.91 -15.84
CA PHE A 626 -21.44 12.82 -15.81
C PHE A 626 -21.30 12.27 -14.40
N LYS A 627 -21.56 10.97 -14.24
CA LYS A 627 -21.20 10.20 -13.05
C LYS A 627 -19.96 9.39 -13.40
N LEU A 628 -18.92 9.52 -12.59
CA LEU A 628 -17.61 8.92 -12.84
C LEU A 628 -17.09 8.36 -11.53
N THR A 629 -16.26 7.32 -11.64
CA THR A 629 -15.51 6.80 -10.49
C THR A 629 -14.52 7.83 -9.97
N ASN A 630 -14.18 7.73 -8.68
CA ASN A 630 -13.13 8.50 -8.02
C ASN A 630 -11.81 8.45 -8.79
N HIS A 631 -11.46 7.30 -9.38
CA HIS A 631 -10.24 7.16 -10.17
C HIS A 631 -10.25 8.03 -11.44
N LEU A 632 -11.36 8.04 -12.20
CA LEU A 632 -11.49 8.91 -13.37
C LEU A 632 -11.53 10.39 -12.96
N PHE A 633 -12.21 10.70 -11.86
CA PHE A 633 -12.26 12.05 -11.31
C PHE A 633 -10.86 12.58 -10.94
N GLN A 634 -10.02 11.74 -10.32
CA GLN A 634 -8.62 12.05 -10.03
C GLN A 634 -7.80 12.35 -11.30
N LEU A 635 -7.95 11.54 -12.36
CA LEU A 635 -7.25 11.76 -13.63
C LEU A 635 -7.66 13.07 -14.31
N ILE A 636 -8.94 13.43 -14.19
CA ILE A 636 -9.46 14.69 -14.71
C ILE A 636 -8.86 15.86 -13.93
N ILE A 637 -8.84 15.80 -12.61
CA ILE A 637 -8.21 16.83 -11.77
C ILE A 637 -6.73 16.98 -12.13
N LEU A 638 -5.96 15.88 -12.15
CA LEU A 638 -4.53 15.91 -12.49
C LEU A 638 -4.22 16.52 -13.87
N ARG A 639 -5.17 16.46 -14.82
CA ARG A 639 -4.98 16.97 -16.18
C ARG A 639 -5.43 18.40 -16.37
N TYR A 640 -6.50 18.81 -15.69
CA TYR A 640 -7.23 20.05 -16.00
C TYR A 640 -7.23 21.07 -14.84
N THR A 641 -6.63 20.77 -13.69
CA THR A 641 -6.45 21.74 -12.61
C THR A 641 -5.07 22.39 -12.66
N GLU A 642 -5.01 23.66 -12.29
CA GLU A 642 -3.78 24.42 -12.05
C GLU A 642 -3.11 24.00 -10.72
N ASP A 643 -1.89 24.51 -10.48
CA ASP A 643 -1.09 24.21 -9.27
C ASP A 643 -1.81 24.56 -7.95
N ASP A 644 -2.74 25.51 -7.98
CA ASP A 644 -3.57 25.91 -6.83
C ASP A 644 -4.84 25.06 -6.66
N MET A 645 -4.99 24.00 -7.48
CA MET A 645 -6.15 23.12 -7.58
C MET A 645 -7.43 23.80 -8.10
N ALA A 646 -7.34 25.02 -8.64
CA ALA A 646 -8.45 25.63 -9.35
C ALA A 646 -8.56 25.05 -10.77
N VAL A 647 -9.79 25.00 -11.28
CA VAL A 647 -10.05 24.74 -12.70
C VAL A 647 -10.54 26.06 -13.29
N ASP A 648 -9.80 26.60 -14.25
CA ASP A 648 -10.28 27.74 -15.02
C ASP A 648 -11.39 27.32 -15.99
N PHE A 649 -12.11 28.31 -16.51
CA PHE A 649 -13.27 28.05 -17.36
C PHE A 649 -12.90 27.31 -18.66
N ASP A 650 -11.76 27.61 -19.26
CA ASP A 650 -11.35 27.00 -20.52
C ASP A 650 -10.91 25.54 -20.38
N ASN A 651 -10.19 25.17 -19.31
CA ASN A 651 -9.91 23.77 -19.01
C ASN A 651 -11.19 23.00 -18.67
N PHE A 652 -12.13 23.63 -17.96
CA PHE A 652 -13.43 23.01 -17.64
C PHE A 652 -14.22 22.65 -18.90
N VAL A 653 -14.41 23.61 -19.82
CA VAL A 653 -15.14 23.38 -21.07
C VAL A 653 -14.42 22.36 -21.94
N THR A 654 -13.10 22.45 -22.05
CA THR A 654 -12.29 21.50 -22.83
C THR A 654 -12.43 20.07 -22.28
N CYS A 655 -12.42 19.91 -20.96
CA CYS A 655 -12.64 18.63 -20.29
C CYS A 655 -14.02 18.06 -20.62
N LEU A 656 -15.09 18.86 -20.50
CA LEU A 656 -16.46 18.39 -20.74
C LEU A 656 -16.70 18.00 -22.20
N VAL A 657 -16.23 18.80 -23.16
CA VAL A 657 -16.35 18.46 -24.58
C VAL A 657 -15.60 17.17 -24.87
N ARG A 658 -14.37 17.02 -24.35
CA ARG A 658 -13.57 15.80 -24.53
C ARG A 658 -14.26 14.58 -23.93
N LEU A 659 -14.74 14.69 -22.70
CA LEU A 659 -15.42 13.61 -22.00
C LEU A 659 -16.70 13.19 -22.75
N GLU A 660 -17.52 14.16 -23.18
CA GLU A 660 -18.72 13.91 -23.96
C GLU A 660 -18.41 13.16 -25.27
N THR A 661 -17.43 13.61 -26.04
CA THR A 661 -17.05 12.94 -27.29
C THR A 661 -16.54 11.53 -27.02
N MET A 662 -15.70 11.31 -26.01
CA MET A 662 -15.20 9.97 -25.66
C MET A 662 -16.34 9.00 -25.33
N PHE A 663 -17.34 9.42 -24.55
CA PHE A 663 -18.53 8.60 -24.27
C PHE A 663 -19.32 8.26 -25.55
N LYS A 664 -19.50 9.24 -26.44
CA LYS A 664 -20.22 9.03 -27.70
C LYS A 664 -19.48 8.10 -28.63
N THR A 665 -18.18 8.31 -28.82
CA THR A 665 -17.36 7.45 -29.66
C THR A 665 -17.36 6.03 -29.14
N PHE A 666 -17.22 5.83 -27.82
CA PHE A 666 -17.31 4.50 -27.22
C PHE A 666 -18.67 3.83 -27.51
N LYS A 667 -19.79 4.51 -27.21
CA LYS A 667 -21.14 4.00 -27.48
C LYS A 667 -21.43 3.73 -28.96
N THR A 668 -20.81 4.49 -29.86
CA THR A 668 -20.97 4.30 -31.31
C THR A 668 -20.20 3.07 -31.80
N LEU A 669 -19.07 2.75 -31.17
CA LEU A 669 -18.23 1.60 -31.50
C LEU A 669 -18.70 0.31 -30.79
N ASP A 670 -19.33 0.42 -29.62
CA ASP A 670 -19.92 -0.67 -28.84
C ASP A 670 -21.29 -1.08 -29.41
N THR A 671 -21.27 -1.72 -30.58
CA THR A 671 -22.48 -2.05 -31.36
C THR A 671 -23.36 -3.14 -30.73
N ASP A 672 -22.78 -3.98 -29.88
CA ASP A 672 -23.43 -5.08 -29.17
C ASP A 672 -23.73 -4.75 -27.69
N SER A 673 -23.29 -3.58 -27.21
CA SER A 673 -23.56 -3.08 -25.85
C SER A 673 -23.04 -4.02 -24.76
N ASP A 674 -21.91 -4.68 -25.03
CA ASP A 674 -21.24 -5.57 -24.08
C ASP A 674 -20.24 -4.82 -23.18
N GLY A 675 -20.04 -3.53 -23.43
CA GLY A 675 -19.13 -2.67 -22.69
C GLY A 675 -17.67 -2.82 -23.11
N GLN A 676 -17.38 -3.41 -24.27
CA GLN A 676 -16.03 -3.59 -24.80
C GLN A 676 -15.94 -3.09 -26.25
N ILE A 677 -14.76 -2.60 -26.64
CA ILE A 677 -14.47 -2.23 -28.02
C ILE A 677 -13.17 -2.88 -28.47
N SER A 678 -13.13 -3.35 -29.72
CA SER A 678 -11.94 -3.93 -30.34
C SER A 678 -11.35 -2.96 -31.36
N LEU A 679 -10.12 -2.52 -31.13
CA LEU A 679 -9.39 -1.60 -32.01
C LEU A 679 -8.08 -2.25 -32.46
N ASN A 680 -7.77 -2.18 -33.76
CA ASN A 680 -6.43 -2.46 -34.24
C ASN A 680 -5.48 -1.29 -33.95
N PHE A 681 -4.17 -1.49 -34.12
CA PHE A 681 -3.16 -0.47 -33.80
C PHE A 681 -3.37 0.85 -34.56
N PHE A 682 -3.74 0.79 -35.84
CA PHE A 682 -4.00 1.99 -36.64
C PHE A 682 -5.23 2.76 -36.12
N GLN A 683 -6.32 2.05 -35.81
CA GLN A 683 -7.53 2.63 -35.22
C GLN A 683 -7.25 3.26 -33.85
N TRP A 684 -6.48 2.58 -32.99
CA TRP A 684 -6.08 3.09 -31.67
C TRP A 684 -5.29 4.40 -31.78
N ILE A 685 -4.30 4.46 -32.66
CA ILE A 685 -3.48 5.68 -32.86
C ILE A 685 -4.34 6.82 -33.40
N THR A 686 -5.18 6.56 -34.41
CA THR A 686 -6.08 7.58 -34.96
C THR A 686 -7.01 8.14 -33.89
N LEU A 687 -7.64 7.27 -33.10
CA LEU A 687 -8.54 7.68 -32.02
C LEU A 687 -7.81 8.45 -30.92
N THR A 688 -6.62 8.03 -30.50
CA THR A 688 -5.94 8.67 -29.34
C THR A 688 -5.20 9.95 -29.68
N MET A 689 -4.75 10.12 -30.92
CA MET A 689 -4.00 11.29 -31.36
C MET A 689 -4.90 12.39 -31.93
N PHE A 690 -6.03 12.01 -32.55
CA PHE A 690 -6.87 12.94 -33.31
C PHE A 690 -8.32 13.04 -32.83
N ALA A 691 -8.75 12.23 -31.85
CA ALA A 691 -10.01 12.45 -31.15
C ALA A 691 -9.86 13.40 -29.96
#